data_AF-A0ABD3QTU9-F1
#
_entry.id   AF-A0ABD3QTU9-F1
#
_cell.length_a   1.000
_cell.length_b   1.000
_cell.length_c   1.000
_cell.angle_alpha   90.00
_cell.angle_beta   90.00
_cell.angle_gamma   90.00
#
_symmetry.space_group_name_H-M   'P 1'
#
loop_
_entity.id
_entity.type
_entity.pdbx_description
1 polymer ?
#
loop_
_entity_poly.entity_id
_entity_poly.type
_entity_poly.pdbx_seq_one_letter_code
_entity_poly.pdbx_strand_id
1 'polypeptide(L)'
;MQVHVFGRLVASWSKLLWWEDDDDDGDDDDDGDDATAGAGRRRSLSRRERLLAAEMAEQCLRELIEEEDARRARSFVDDDVDEDDDGDDDEDDDDDDDDDDGGGGRISSTTTIATTSPDLYYLVIRAWLSVDGRYDRDGRHLRHASSLLDLMERRSSSSSSLSRDDARGRARCYAMVLDGWCRSDLDGAEIMAEDVLRRMMANDAIARGGADDNIHDDDIDDDDDDDDDVGERDAAGATIVRQYNKVMNRIASGGKPNAGGEAERLLDELISFSSSSSSSSSRRHGRGNGMGAAPDRNSYNAVMKAYANARGGRREDAIANVERMLEVMEGRSESHPSRASSSTGVNGWGRIAPDKISYTTLLTSYAIGDRDDTCGVDAGERAERLLERMMEAYVKGGNKNVKPDTVAYNAVLKVWGKCGHPDAGDRSEALLNAMLERYNSTGDPDVRPDDVTFNSVIHAISNDPKDRVDAPRRAMRLLEMMESMSLGGRGGGTKPTIISYNSVLNAFAKSGGGPQSARRAEEMLNRLEDSYDKSRRGKGKGDNGAVPSKVCPDVYSYNIVISAWANCGNADRAVALLDRMTHRTKGGADLNPDATTYNSVLHAWAQSSDRNAPVKALGLLEIMIRLHEVRGGVGEDDDDYDDDSPSRPTAAADDIPNVMSFSTVINAFSKSKYPRKAKQARDLLRRMKQLHENGSTVGGGVGRKKRKNEALRPNVYVYAAVLNACAYSFGSNEEKEEALRIGIDTYEELQRSADIETNHVAYGSFIRVCRRLMAEDDPRRDHFVSRAFRQCCSDGQLGEYVVRQLRPMTRLYTTLLKAYIPVEGGEEVRYQDLPDIWKCNVKEKVKPRGPSHVHSGHKQN
;
A
#
# COMPACT_ATOMS: atom_id res chain seq x y z
N MET A 1 -7.74 50.02 -25.70
CA MET A 1 -6.83 50.40 -24.59
C MET A 1 -6.98 49.53 -23.35
N GLN A 2 -8.18 49.28 -22.81
CA GLN A 2 -8.38 48.47 -21.59
C GLN A 2 -7.95 46.98 -21.72
N VAL A 3 -8.24 46.33 -22.86
CA VAL A 3 -7.88 44.92 -23.12
C VAL A 3 -6.37 44.63 -23.02
N HIS A 4 -5.53 45.48 -23.63
CA HIS A 4 -4.08 45.30 -23.57
C HIS A 4 -3.51 45.50 -22.15
N VAL A 5 -4.16 46.33 -21.31
CA VAL A 5 -3.75 46.54 -19.93
C VAL A 5 -4.02 45.28 -19.10
N PHE A 6 -5.21 44.70 -19.21
CA PHE A 6 -5.55 43.47 -18.49
C PHE A 6 -4.71 42.26 -18.92
N GLY A 7 -4.44 42.08 -20.22
CA GLY A 7 -3.55 41.01 -20.69
C GLY A 7 -2.13 41.11 -20.13
N ARG A 8 -1.56 42.33 -20.03
CA ARG A 8 -0.25 42.56 -19.40
C ARG A 8 -0.29 42.34 -17.88
N LEU A 9 -1.40 42.68 -17.22
CA LEU A 9 -1.58 42.44 -15.79
C LEU A 9 -1.65 40.95 -15.47
N VAL A 10 -2.42 40.15 -16.23
CA VAL A 10 -2.44 38.68 -16.10
C VAL A 10 -1.02 38.12 -16.20
N ALA A 11 -0.29 38.49 -17.25
CA ALA A 11 1.08 38.02 -17.44
C ALA A 11 2.03 38.47 -16.33
N SER A 12 1.86 39.68 -15.77
CA SER A 12 2.72 40.21 -14.70
C SER A 12 2.45 39.53 -13.36
N TRP A 13 1.18 39.33 -12.99
CA TRP A 13 0.79 38.61 -11.78
C TRP A 13 1.18 37.13 -11.84
N SER A 14 0.99 36.48 -12.99
CA SER A 14 1.50 35.12 -13.20
C SER A 14 3.03 35.09 -13.10
N LYS A 15 3.77 35.96 -13.81
CA LYS A 15 5.26 36.00 -13.80
C LYS A 15 5.88 36.17 -12.42
N LEU A 16 5.19 36.85 -11.50
CA LEU A 16 5.62 37.03 -10.11
C LEU A 16 5.88 35.71 -9.36
N LEU A 17 5.25 34.60 -9.80
CA LEU A 17 5.34 33.28 -9.16
C LEU A 17 6.49 32.41 -9.68
N TRP A 18 7.14 32.74 -10.79
CA TRP A 18 8.09 31.86 -11.50
C TRP A 18 9.53 32.36 -11.55
N TRP A 19 9.79 33.61 -11.16
CA TRP A 19 11.12 34.22 -11.18
C TRP A 19 12.13 33.59 -10.20
N GLU A 20 11.79 32.48 -9.55
CA GLU A 20 12.64 31.74 -8.61
C GLU A 20 12.94 30.28 -9.05
N ASP A 21 12.33 29.76 -10.14
CA ASP A 21 12.44 28.33 -10.52
C ASP A 21 13.37 28.05 -11.74
N ASP A 22 13.93 29.08 -12.40
CA ASP A 22 14.76 28.91 -13.62
C ASP A 22 16.26 28.60 -13.36
N ASP A 23 16.67 28.41 -12.09
CA ASP A 23 18.10 28.22 -11.71
C ASP A 23 18.50 26.76 -11.36
N ASP A 24 17.66 25.74 -11.59
CA ASP A 24 17.93 24.35 -11.13
C ASP A 24 17.79 23.26 -12.22
N ASP A 25 18.21 23.58 -13.46
CA ASP A 25 18.47 22.59 -14.52
C ASP A 25 19.86 22.90 -15.15
N GLY A 26 20.93 22.65 -14.40
CA GLY A 26 22.31 22.76 -14.87
C GLY A 26 23.09 21.50 -14.49
N ASP A 27 23.44 20.72 -15.51
CA ASP A 27 24.25 19.51 -15.46
C ASP A 27 25.49 19.67 -14.56
N ASP A 28 25.69 18.71 -13.65
CA ASP A 28 26.96 18.47 -12.96
C ASP A 28 28.02 18.10 -14.01
N ASP A 29 28.90 19.03 -14.38
CA ASP A 29 30.27 18.73 -14.84
C ASP A 29 31.20 19.97 -14.73
N ASP A 30 32.18 19.83 -13.83
CA ASP A 30 33.55 20.36 -13.80
C ASP A 30 33.91 21.87 -13.74
N ASP A 31 34.79 22.13 -12.75
CA ASP A 31 35.85 23.14 -12.63
C ASP A 31 35.58 24.66 -12.60
N GLY A 32 36.07 25.29 -11.50
CA GLY A 32 36.71 26.62 -11.59
C GLY A 32 36.38 27.63 -10.49
N ASP A 33 37.37 27.91 -9.63
CA ASP A 33 37.40 29.01 -8.67
C ASP A 33 37.25 30.42 -9.29
N ASP A 34 36.67 31.31 -8.47
CA ASP A 34 36.82 32.78 -8.43
C ASP A 34 35.87 33.67 -9.27
N ALA A 35 34.87 34.28 -8.60
CA ALA A 35 34.63 35.73 -8.64
C ALA A 35 33.49 36.18 -7.70
N THR A 36 33.71 37.33 -7.09
CA THR A 36 32.96 37.96 -6.00
C THR A 36 31.71 38.76 -6.39
N ALA A 37 30.77 38.82 -5.44
CA ALA A 37 29.90 39.96 -5.07
C ALA A 37 28.69 40.31 -5.96
N GLY A 38 27.48 40.19 -5.39
CA GLY A 38 26.35 41.02 -5.80
C GLY A 38 24.94 40.42 -5.85
N ALA A 39 24.70 39.14 -5.49
CA ALA A 39 23.34 38.60 -5.48
C ALA A 39 22.70 38.79 -4.10
N GLY A 40 21.94 39.87 -3.92
CA GLY A 40 21.07 40.02 -2.76
C GLY A 40 20.08 38.86 -2.73
N ARG A 41 20.10 38.04 -1.66
CA ARG A 41 19.09 37.01 -1.38
C ARG A 41 17.70 37.66 -1.48
N ARG A 42 16.99 37.42 -2.58
CA ARG A 42 15.60 37.85 -2.74
C ARG A 42 14.71 37.00 -1.84
N ARG A 43 13.70 37.64 -1.28
CA ARG A 43 12.80 37.03 -0.30
C ARG A 43 11.78 36.18 -1.06
N SER A 44 11.79 34.86 -0.84
CA SER A 44 10.74 33.94 -1.29
C SER A 44 9.37 34.47 -0.91
N LEU A 45 8.45 34.50 -1.87
CA LEU A 45 7.05 34.86 -1.64
C LEU A 45 6.43 33.91 -0.61
N SER A 46 5.73 34.45 0.38
CA SER A 46 4.95 33.68 1.33
C SER A 46 3.75 33.03 0.63
N ARG A 47 3.24 31.93 1.20
CA ARG A 47 2.04 31.23 0.70
C ARG A 47 0.85 32.17 0.46
N ARG A 48 0.66 33.15 1.35
CA ARG A 48 -0.42 34.13 1.25
C ARG A 48 -0.23 35.10 0.07
N GLU A 49 1.01 35.51 -0.19
CA GLU A 49 1.36 36.36 -1.33
C GLU A 49 1.20 35.59 -2.65
N ARG A 50 1.57 34.31 -2.67
CA ARG A 50 1.37 33.44 -3.85
C ARG A 50 -0.11 33.22 -4.17
N LEU A 51 -0.92 32.98 -3.14
CA LEU A 51 -2.38 32.84 -3.28
C LEU A 51 -3.01 34.12 -3.84
N LEU A 52 -2.65 35.28 -3.28
CA LEU A 52 -3.15 36.58 -3.74
C LEU A 52 -2.75 36.85 -5.20
N ALA A 53 -1.53 36.51 -5.60
CA ALA A 53 -1.08 36.66 -6.98
C ALA A 53 -1.91 35.79 -7.95
N ALA A 54 -2.23 34.54 -7.58
CA ALA A 54 -3.08 33.66 -8.38
C ALA A 54 -4.54 34.16 -8.45
N GLU A 55 -5.11 34.62 -7.34
CA GLU A 55 -6.45 35.22 -7.30
C GLU A 55 -6.54 36.48 -8.19
N MET A 56 -5.54 37.36 -8.10
CA MET A 56 -5.48 38.58 -8.92
C MET A 56 -5.32 38.25 -10.40
N ALA A 57 -4.52 37.25 -10.76
CA ALA A 57 -4.36 36.82 -12.14
C ALA A 57 -5.67 36.26 -12.72
N GLU A 58 -6.40 35.43 -11.96
CA GLU A 58 -7.71 34.92 -12.37
C GLU A 58 -8.76 36.04 -12.49
N GLN A 59 -8.81 36.97 -11.55
CA GLN A 59 -9.74 38.10 -11.61
C GLN A 59 -9.47 38.98 -12.84
N CYS A 60 -8.21 39.30 -13.14
CA CYS A 60 -7.84 40.05 -14.34
C CYS A 60 -8.24 39.32 -15.62
N LEU A 61 -8.12 37.98 -15.65
CA LEU A 61 -8.56 37.17 -16.79
C LEU A 61 -10.09 37.22 -16.97
N ARG A 62 -10.86 37.13 -15.88
CA ARG A 62 -12.33 37.21 -15.93
C ARG A 62 -12.83 38.58 -16.36
N GLU A 63 -12.27 39.66 -15.82
CA GLU A 63 -12.62 41.04 -16.21
C GLU A 63 -12.27 41.32 -17.68
N LEU A 64 -11.14 40.77 -18.16
CA LEU A 64 -10.77 40.83 -19.57
C LEU A 64 -11.83 40.16 -20.46
N ILE A 65 -12.34 38.99 -20.04
CA ILE A 65 -13.38 38.25 -20.78
C ILE A 65 -14.70 39.03 -20.80
N GLU A 66 -15.15 39.56 -19.66
CA GLU A 66 -16.42 40.31 -19.57
C GLU A 66 -16.43 41.58 -20.45
N GLU A 67 -15.31 42.31 -20.46
CA GLU A 67 -15.17 43.53 -21.25
C GLU A 67 -15.11 43.24 -22.77
N GLU A 68 -14.67 42.05 -23.15
CA GLU A 68 -14.70 41.58 -24.54
C GLU A 68 -16.11 41.12 -24.96
N ASP A 69 -16.80 40.34 -24.13
CA ASP A 69 -18.20 39.95 -24.36
C ASP A 69 -19.08 41.21 -24.51
N ALA A 70 -18.84 42.22 -23.68
CA ALA A 70 -19.51 43.52 -23.79
C ALA A 70 -19.15 44.28 -25.08
N ARG A 71 -17.93 44.13 -25.65
CA ARG A 71 -17.60 44.71 -26.97
C ARG A 71 -18.29 43.97 -28.10
N ARG A 72 -18.29 42.64 -28.08
CA ARG A 72 -18.92 41.80 -29.12
C ARG A 72 -20.44 42.00 -29.16
N ALA A 73 -21.06 42.20 -28.00
CA ALA A 73 -22.47 42.57 -27.90
C ALA A 73 -22.76 44.00 -28.38
N ARG A 74 -21.79 44.92 -28.31
CA ARG A 74 -21.91 46.29 -28.85
C ARG A 74 -21.77 46.31 -30.38
N SER A 75 -20.82 45.55 -30.94
CA SER A 75 -20.64 45.49 -32.40
C SER A 75 -21.84 44.84 -33.12
N PHE A 76 -22.53 43.89 -32.49
CA PHE A 76 -23.71 43.23 -33.07
C PHE A 76 -24.96 44.13 -33.10
N VAL A 77 -24.93 45.31 -32.46
CA VAL A 77 -26.02 46.29 -32.44
C VAL A 77 -25.81 47.41 -33.45
N ASP A 78 -24.58 47.59 -33.95
CA ASP A 78 -24.22 48.64 -34.92
C ASP A 78 -24.30 48.17 -36.40
N ASP A 79 -24.51 46.87 -36.69
CA ASP A 79 -24.65 46.34 -38.05
C ASP A 79 -26.06 46.54 -38.69
N ASP A 80 -27.01 47.15 -37.98
CA ASP A 80 -28.39 47.37 -38.47
C ASP A 80 -28.72 48.85 -38.81
N VAL A 81 -27.72 49.74 -38.90
CA VAL A 81 -27.97 51.17 -39.20
C VAL A 81 -26.93 51.76 -40.17
N ASP A 82 -27.44 52.11 -41.36
CA ASP A 82 -26.95 53.05 -42.39
C ASP A 82 -25.75 52.55 -43.24
N GLU A 83 -25.91 52.06 -44.48
CA GLU A 83 -26.33 52.77 -45.71
C GLU A 83 -25.70 54.18 -45.87
N ASP A 84 -24.83 54.28 -46.87
CA ASP A 84 -24.30 55.49 -47.55
C ASP A 84 -23.27 56.36 -46.79
N ASP A 85 -22.00 56.29 -47.18
CA ASP A 85 -21.29 57.46 -47.75
C ASP A 85 -19.93 57.06 -48.36
N ASP A 86 -19.71 57.57 -49.58
CA ASP A 86 -18.51 57.41 -50.40
C ASP A 86 -17.34 58.25 -49.85
N GLY A 87 -16.10 57.78 -50.01
CA GLY A 87 -14.94 58.60 -49.71
C GLY A 87 -13.61 57.88 -49.87
N ASP A 88 -13.12 57.88 -51.11
CA ASP A 88 -11.74 57.62 -51.50
C ASP A 88 -10.74 58.33 -50.57
N ASP A 89 -9.63 57.67 -50.23
CA ASP A 89 -8.29 58.22 -50.43
C ASP A 89 -7.24 57.12 -50.20
N ASP A 90 -6.55 56.82 -51.29
CA ASP A 90 -5.32 56.06 -51.38
C ASP A 90 -4.22 56.68 -50.51
N GLU A 91 -3.35 55.86 -49.92
CA GLU A 91 -1.90 56.10 -49.98
C GLU A 91 -1.16 54.83 -49.56
N ASP A 92 -0.52 54.25 -50.57
CA ASP A 92 0.55 53.26 -50.50
C ASP A 92 1.70 53.77 -49.64
N ASP A 93 2.33 52.88 -48.87
CA ASP A 93 3.78 52.93 -48.65
C ASP A 93 4.28 51.53 -48.27
N ASP A 94 5.03 50.98 -49.23
CA ASP A 94 5.78 49.75 -49.21
C ASP A 94 7.05 49.85 -48.32
N ASP A 95 7.52 48.67 -47.93
CA ASP A 95 8.92 48.27 -47.65
C ASP A 95 9.66 48.81 -46.41
N ASP A 96 10.02 47.89 -45.52
CA ASP A 96 11.44 47.51 -45.34
C ASP A 96 11.55 46.23 -44.47
N ASP A 97 12.02 45.17 -45.12
CA ASP A 97 12.53 43.92 -44.53
C ASP A 97 13.86 44.16 -43.79
N ASP A 98 14.00 43.59 -42.59
CA ASP A 98 15.31 43.32 -41.99
C ASP A 98 15.24 41.99 -41.21
N ASP A 99 15.83 40.96 -41.81
CA ASP A 99 16.14 39.66 -41.22
C ASP A 99 17.24 39.80 -40.14
N ASP A 100 16.95 39.40 -38.90
CA ASP A 100 17.99 39.05 -37.92
C ASP A 100 17.58 37.78 -37.16
N ASP A 101 18.23 36.68 -37.53
CA ASP A 101 18.02 35.32 -37.07
C ASP A 101 18.79 35.09 -35.75
N GLY A 102 18.03 35.01 -34.65
CA GLY A 102 18.57 34.88 -33.30
C GLY A 102 17.54 34.25 -32.36
N GLY A 103 17.55 32.91 -32.31
CA GLY A 103 16.68 32.09 -31.47
C GLY A 103 16.69 32.50 -29.99
N GLY A 104 15.69 33.28 -29.60
CA GLY A 104 15.35 33.62 -28.24
C GLY A 104 13.97 34.25 -28.24
N GLY A 105 12.97 33.55 -27.69
CA GLY A 105 11.56 33.95 -27.69
C GLY A 105 11.32 35.29 -26.97
N ARG A 106 11.63 36.40 -27.65
CA ARG A 106 11.20 37.76 -27.33
C ARG A 106 9.79 37.92 -27.86
N ILE A 107 8.89 38.27 -26.96
CA ILE A 107 7.52 38.66 -27.28
C ILE A 107 7.62 39.97 -28.06
N SER A 108 7.52 39.89 -29.40
CA SER A 108 7.57 41.06 -30.28
C SER A 108 6.44 42.02 -29.95
N SER A 109 6.80 43.28 -29.78
CA SER A 109 5.97 44.35 -29.26
C SER A 109 5.13 45.00 -30.36
N THR A 110 4.26 44.27 -31.05
CA THR A 110 3.18 44.86 -31.90
C THR A 110 2.10 43.85 -32.36
N THR A 111 2.08 42.60 -31.90
CA THR A 111 1.00 41.68 -32.24
C THR A 111 -0.23 41.94 -31.35
N THR A 112 -1.35 42.26 -31.98
CA THR A 112 -2.69 42.27 -31.36
C THR A 112 -2.91 40.92 -30.69
N ILE A 113 -2.68 40.83 -29.37
CA ILE A 113 -2.94 39.62 -28.59
C ILE A 113 -4.44 39.33 -28.72
N ALA A 114 -4.80 38.35 -29.54
CA ALA A 114 -6.15 37.82 -29.57
C ALA A 114 -6.49 37.34 -28.15
N THR A 115 -7.45 37.99 -27.53
CA THR A 115 -7.82 37.86 -26.11
C THR A 115 -8.44 36.52 -25.73
N THR A 116 -8.66 35.66 -26.73
CA THR A 116 -9.04 34.25 -26.62
C THR A 116 -7.87 33.27 -26.65
N SER A 117 -6.62 33.74 -26.70
CA SER A 117 -5.45 32.87 -26.78
C SER A 117 -5.37 31.93 -25.55
N PRO A 118 -5.24 30.60 -25.77
CA PRO A 118 -5.06 29.61 -24.70
C PRO A 118 -3.85 29.89 -23.78
N ASP A 119 -2.90 30.71 -24.22
CA ASP A 119 -1.68 31.03 -23.46
C ASP A 119 -1.97 31.87 -22.21
N LEU A 120 -3.00 32.72 -22.22
CA LEU A 120 -3.43 33.45 -21.03
C LEU A 120 -4.04 32.51 -19.99
N TYR A 121 -4.84 31.52 -20.43
CA TYR A 121 -5.37 30.48 -19.55
C TYR A 121 -4.24 29.62 -18.97
N TYR A 122 -3.26 29.25 -19.79
CA TYR A 122 -2.08 28.51 -19.35
C TYR A 122 -1.38 29.24 -18.20
N LEU A 123 -1.09 30.54 -18.33
CA LEU A 123 -0.41 31.32 -17.29
C LEU A 123 -1.17 31.39 -15.96
N VAL A 124 -2.50 31.47 -16.00
CA VAL A 124 -3.33 31.50 -14.77
C VAL A 124 -3.48 30.11 -14.16
N ILE A 125 -3.65 29.06 -14.98
CA ILE A 125 -3.67 27.67 -14.49
C ILE A 125 -2.33 27.34 -13.83
N ARG A 126 -1.21 27.70 -14.47
CA ARG A 126 0.14 27.53 -13.91
C ARG A 126 0.17 28.22 -12.54
N ALA A 127 -0.30 29.48 -12.45
CA ALA A 127 -0.24 30.27 -11.22
C ALA A 127 -0.94 29.55 -10.05
N TRP A 128 -2.16 29.05 -10.27
CA TRP A 128 -2.89 28.26 -9.27
C TRP A 128 -2.14 27.00 -8.80
N LEU A 129 -1.50 26.27 -9.73
CA LEU A 129 -0.77 25.05 -9.39
C LEU A 129 0.58 25.31 -8.68
N SER A 130 1.11 26.54 -8.74
CA SER A 130 2.36 26.93 -8.05
C SER A 130 2.17 27.43 -6.61
N VAL A 131 0.94 27.72 -6.18
CA VAL A 131 0.65 28.32 -4.86
C VAL A 131 1.13 27.43 -3.71
N ASP A 132 0.81 26.14 -3.76
CA ASP A 132 1.12 25.15 -2.71
C ASP A 132 2.16 24.09 -3.17
N GLY A 133 2.71 24.24 -4.38
CA GLY A 133 3.56 23.23 -5.00
C GLY A 133 2.88 21.86 -5.03
N ARG A 134 3.53 20.83 -4.47
CA ARG A 134 3.01 19.44 -4.44
C ARG A 134 1.96 19.15 -3.36
N TYR A 135 1.47 20.16 -2.60
CA TYR A 135 0.71 19.93 -1.36
C TYR A 135 -0.66 20.64 -1.29
N ASP A 136 -1.43 20.68 -2.38
CA ASP A 136 -2.86 21.07 -2.33
C ASP A 136 -3.71 19.98 -1.64
N ARG A 137 -3.72 19.98 -0.31
CA ARG A 137 -4.42 18.97 0.52
C ARG A 137 -5.94 18.96 0.33
N ASP A 138 -6.53 20.07 -0.10
CA ASP A 138 -7.99 20.21 -0.24
C ASP A 138 -8.46 20.16 -1.71
N GLY A 139 -7.52 20.14 -2.66
CA GLY A 139 -7.80 20.15 -4.10
C GLY A 139 -8.46 21.42 -4.60
N ARG A 140 -8.36 22.53 -3.85
CA ARG A 140 -9.05 23.77 -4.23
C ARG A 140 -8.42 24.36 -5.48
N HIS A 141 -7.09 24.41 -5.55
CA HIS A 141 -6.39 25.02 -6.66
C HIS A 141 -6.55 24.19 -7.94
N LEU A 142 -6.57 22.86 -7.81
CA LEU A 142 -6.89 21.96 -8.92
C LEU A 142 -8.32 22.15 -9.46
N ARG A 143 -9.30 22.45 -8.59
CA ARG A 143 -10.67 22.78 -9.03
C ARG A 143 -10.74 24.13 -9.74
N HIS A 144 -10.01 25.14 -9.28
CA HIS A 144 -9.88 26.42 -9.99
C HIS A 144 -9.27 26.23 -11.38
N ALA A 145 -8.17 25.48 -11.46
CA ALA A 145 -7.54 25.09 -12.73
C ALA A 145 -8.51 24.36 -13.68
N SER A 146 -9.29 23.40 -13.18
CA SER A 146 -10.32 22.72 -13.98
C SER A 146 -11.46 23.66 -14.42
N SER A 147 -11.89 24.60 -13.57
CA SER A 147 -12.90 25.59 -13.95
C SER A 147 -12.42 26.54 -15.05
N LEU A 148 -11.11 26.82 -15.11
CA LEU A 148 -10.51 27.62 -16.18
C LEU A 148 -10.46 26.86 -17.51
N LEU A 149 -10.27 25.54 -17.49
CA LEU A 149 -10.44 24.70 -18.69
C LEU A 149 -11.88 24.74 -19.22
N ASP A 150 -12.88 24.62 -18.34
CA ASP A 150 -14.30 24.70 -18.73
C ASP A 150 -14.62 26.06 -19.38
N LEU A 151 -14.05 27.15 -18.86
CA LEU A 151 -14.23 28.50 -19.40
C LEU A 151 -13.60 28.65 -20.79
N MET A 152 -12.39 28.12 -20.97
CA MET A 152 -11.68 28.08 -22.25
C MET A 152 -12.47 27.32 -23.32
N GLU A 153 -13.02 26.15 -23.00
CA GLU A 153 -13.81 25.31 -23.92
C GLU A 153 -15.11 25.98 -24.40
N ARG A 154 -15.85 26.60 -23.48
CA ARG A 154 -17.12 27.30 -23.81
C ARG A 154 -16.92 28.42 -24.82
N ARG A 155 -15.79 29.12 -24.76
CA ARG A 155 -15.46 30.22 -25.67
C ARG A 155 -15.07 29.71 -27.05
N SER A 156 -14.29 28.64 -27.14
CA SER A 156 -13.90 28.06 -28.43
C SER A 156 -15.08 27.48 -29.23
N SER A 157 -16.14 27.04 -28.54
CA SER A 157 -17.36 26.48 -29.17
C SER A 157 -18.14 27.51 -30.01
N SER A 158 -17.81 28.80 -29.90
CA SER A 158 -18.44 29.91 -30.64
C SER A 158 -17.68 30.35 -31.89
N SER A 159 -16.50 29.76 -32.18
CA SER A 159 -15.71 30.00 -33.39
C SER A 159 -15.88 28.82 -34.35
N SER A 160 -16.30 29.08 -35.59
CA SER A 160 -16.65 28.04 -36.57
C SER A 160 -15.47 27.24 -37.13
N SER A 161 -14.23 27.64 -36.84
CA SER A 161 -13.02 26.86 -37.12
C SER A 161 -11.98 27.10 -36.02
N LEU A 162 -11.21 26.07 -35.72
CA LEU A 162 -10.24 26.07 -34.62
C LEU A 162 -8.83 26.04 -35.22
N SER A 163 -8.05 27.11 -34.99
CA SER A 163 -6.68 27.21 -35.50
C SER A 163 -5.78 26.13 -34.89
N ARG A 164 -4.77 25.67 -35.65
CA ARG A 164 -3.76 24.70 -35.20
C ARG A 164 -3.00 25.20 -33.97
N ASP A 165 -2.73 26.51 -33.90
CA ASP A 165 -2.03 27.13 -32.76
C ASP A 165 -2.92 27.21 -31.51
N ASP A 166 -4.21 27.49 -31.67
CA ASP A 166 -5.16 27.41 -30.57
C ASP A 166 -5.30 25.98 -30.04
N ALA A 167 -5.33 24.97 -30.93
CA ALA A 167 -5.38 23.58 -30.52
C ALA A 167 -4.11 23.15 -29.74
N ARG A 168 -2.92 23.60 -30.16
CA ARG A 168 -1.65 23.38 -29.45
C ARG A 168 -1.63 24.08 -28.09
N GLY A 169 -2.08 25.33 -28.02
CA GLY A 169 -2.19 26.09 -26.77
C GLY A 169 -3.11 25.40 -25.76
N ARG A 170 -4.28 24.90 -26.21
CA ARG A 170 -5.21 24.13 -25.36
C ARG A 170 -4.61 22.81 -24.88
N ALA A 171 -3.86 22.11 -25.73
CA ALA A 171 -3.16 20.88 -25.34
C ALA A 171 -2.18 21.09 -24.17
N ARG A 172 -1.49 22.24 -24.11
CA ARG A 172 -0.63 22.62 -22.97
C ARG A 172 -1.42 22.81 -21.67
N CYS A 173 -2.58 23.47 -21.75
CA CYS A 173 -3.48 23.63 -20.60
C CYS A 173 -3.98 22.28 -20.08
N TYR A 174 -4.46 21.40 -20.96
CA TYR A 174 -4.92 20.06 -20.57
C TYR A 174 -3.80 19.25 -19.92
N ALA A 175 -2.62 19.20 -20.53
CA ALA A 175 -1.48 18.43 -20.02
C ALA A 175 -1.05 18.87 -18.62
N MET A 176 -1.14 20.17 -18.32
CA MET A 176 -0.78 20.72 -17.02
C MET A 176 -1.79 20.38 -15.92
N VAL A 177 -3.10 20.53 -16.20
CA VAL A 177 -4.15 20.15 -15.25
C VAL A 177 -4.16 18.63 -15.03
N LEU A 178 -3.93 17.85 -16.09
CA LEU A 178 -3.79 16.40 -16.02
C LEU A 178 -2.64 15.98 -15.11
N ASP A 179 -1.46 16.60 -15.26
CA ASP A 179 -0.30 16.33 -14.41
C ASP A 179 -0.58 16.67 -12.94
N GLY A 180 -1.31 17.77 -12.69
CA GLY A 180 -1.78 18.15 -11.36
C GLY A 180 -2.68 17.08 -10.72
N TRP A 181 -3.69 16.57 -11.45
CA TRP A 181 -4.56 15.49 -10.95
C TRP A 181 -3.82 14.16 -10.78
N CYS A 182 -2.89 13.82 -11.69
CA CYS A 182 -2.08 12.60 -11.59
C CYS A 182 -1.10 12.59 -10.40
N ARG A 183 -0.72 13.76 -9.87
CA ARG A 183 0.14 13.89 -8.68
C ARG A 183 -0.63 14.07 -7.38
N SER A 184 -1.95 14.26 -7.45
CA SER A 184 -2.80 14.52 -6.29
C SER A 184 -3.10 13.24 -5.51
N ASP A 185 -3.04 13.31 -4.18
CA ASP A 185 -3.43 12.23 -3.26
C ASP A 185 -4.95 12.22 -2.95
N LEU A 186 -5.75 13.08 -3.58
CA LEU A 186 -7.18 13.18 -3.33
C LEU A 186 -7.95 11.95 -3.84
N ASP A 187 -8.96 11.55 -3.07
CA ASP A 187 -9.93 10.54 -3.49
C ASP A 187 -10.71 11.03 -4.71
N GLY A 188 -10.76 10.22 -5.78
CA GLY A 188 -11.44 10.59 -7.03
C GLY A 188 -10.56 11.33 -8.04
N ALA A 189 -9.30 11.63 -7.73
CA ALA A 189 -8.39 12.34 -8.64
C ALA A 189 -8.18 11.60 -9.97
N GLU A 190 -8.18 10.26 -9.95
CA GLU A 190 -8.13 9.41 -11.14
C GLU A 190 -9.31 9.62 -12.10
N ILE A 191 -10.51 9.92 -11.59
CA ILE A 191 -11.70 10.20 -12.42
C ILE A 191 -11.52 11.55 -13.13
N MET A 192 -11.03 12.56 -12.38
CA MET A 192 -10.76 13.88 -12.93
C MET A 192 -9.62 13.84 -13.97
N ALA A 193 -8.56 13.05 -13.70
CA ALA A 193 -7.47 12.84 -14.64
C ALA A 193 -7.96 12.15 -15.93
N GLU A 194 -8.81 11.12 -15.83
CA GLU A 194 -9.40 10.47 -17.00
C GLU A 194 -10.27 11.43 -17.83
N ASP A 195 -11.07 12.27 -17.18
CA ASP A 195 -11.92 13.27 -17.87
C ASP A 195 -11.07 14.28 -18.66
N VAL A 196 -10.03 14.84 -18.04
CA VAL A 196 -9.11 15.77 -18.69
C VAL A 196 -8.37 15.10 -19.86
N LEU A 197 -7.98 13.83 -19.72
CA LEU A 197 -7.37 13.05 -20.80
C LEU A 197 -8.32 12.93 -22.00
N ARG A 198 -9.59 12.59 -21.79
CA ARG A 198 -10.58 12.50 -22.89
C ARG A 198 -10.79 13.83 -23.61
N ARG A 199 -10.86 14.94 -22.86
CA ARG A 199 -10.97 16.28 -23.44
C ARG A 199 -9.75 16.63 -24.30
N MET A 200 -8.56 16.29 -23.82
CA MET A 200 -7.31 16.45 -24.57
C MET A 200 -7.33 15.65 -25.90
N MET A 201 -7.82 14.42 -25.88
CA MET A 201 -7.93 13.57 -27.08
C MET A 201 -8.97 14.09 -28.08
N ALA A 202 -10.10 14.62 -27.60
CA ALA A 202 -11.09 15.26 -28.46
C ALA A 202 -10.52 16.52 -29.15
N ASN A 203 -9.73 17.32 -28.43
CA ASN A 203 -9.03 18.47 -29.00
C ASN A 203 -8.01 18.06 -30.08
N ASP A 204 -7.26 16.97 -29.86
CA ASP A 204 -6.31 16.43 -30.86
C ASP A 204 -7.02 15.93 -32.13
N ALA A 205 -8.18 15.27 -31.98
CA ALA A 205 -8.98 14.82 -33.12
C ALA A 205 -9.50 15.98 -33.98
N ILE A 206 -9.93 17.09 -33.35
CA ILE A 206 -10.36 18.31 -34.06
C ILE A 206 -9.18 18.94 -34.81
N ALA A 207 -8.01 19.01 -34.17
CA ALA A 207 -6.81 19.58 -34.78
C ALA A 207 -6.37 18.82 -36.04
N ARG A 208 -6.54 17.49 -36.06
CA ARG A 208 -6.22 16.64 -37.23
C ARG A 208 -7.29 16.72 -38.32
N GLY A 209 -8.57 16.85 -37.96
CA GLY A 209 -9.68 16.90 -38.92
C GLY A 209 -9.77 18.19 -39.73
N GLY A 210 -9.23 19.30 -39.23
CA GLY A 210 -9.19 20.59 -39.94
C GLY A 210 -8.11 20.70 -41.03
N ALA A 211 -7.24 19.69 -41.19
CA ALA A 211 -6.15 19.71 -42.16
C ALA A 211 -6.55 19.19 -43.56
N ASP A 212 -7.65 18.44 -43.69
CA ASP A 212 -8.05 17.80 -44.96
C ASP A 212 -8.95 18.68 -45.84
N ASP A 213 -9.54 19.76 -45.32
CA ASP A 213 -10.58 20.53 -46.04
C ASP A 213 -10.04 21.72 -46.87
N ASN A 214 -8.73 21.99 -46.88
CA ASN A 214 -8.19 23.21 -47.51
C ASN A 214 -6.96 23.00 -48.43
N ILE A 215 -6.79 21.81 -49.00
CA ILE A 215 -5.87 21.63 -50.13
C ILE A 215 -6.70 21.71 -51.41
N HIS A 216 -6.67 22.87 -52.07
CA HIS A 216 -7.08 22.97 -53.46
C HIS A 216 -6.03 22.26 -54.33
N ASP A 217 -6.51 21.38 -55.21
CA ASP A 217 -5.76 20.43 -56.04
C ASP A 217 -4.93 21.08 -57.19
N ASP A 218 -4.64 22.38 -57.17
CA ASP A 218 -4.15 23.08 -58.38
C ASP A 218 -2.69 23.59 -58.37
N ASP A 219 -1.94 23.51 -57.27
CA ASP A 219 -0.51 23.90 -57.26
C ASP A 219 0.37 22.77 -56.69
N ILE A 220 0.65 21.76 -57.53
CA ILE A 220 1.75 20.81 -57.31
C ILE A 220 2.86 21.19 -58.29
N ASP A 221 3.76 22.05 -57.84
CA ASP A 221 5.13 22.01 -58.32
C ASP A 221 5.87 20.92 -57.52
N ASP A 222 6.14 19.82 -58.21
CA ASP A 222 7.05 18.76 -57.78
C ASP A 222 8.45 19.39 -57.63
N ASP A 223 8.91 19.64 -56.40
CA ASP A 223 10.31 19.58 -55.95
C ASP A 223 10.45 20.37 -54.63
N ASP A 224 10.25 19.72 -53.48
CA ASP A 224 10.99 20.02 -52.24
C ASP A 224 10.77 18.90 -51.19
N ASP A 225 11.85 18.51 -50.52
CA ASP A 225 12.00 17.36 -49.63
C ASP A 225 11.24 17.52 -48.28
N ASP A 226 10.06 16.91 -48.13
CA ASP A 226 9.28 16.83 -46.87
C ASP A 226 9.80 15.74 -45.89
N ASP A 227 11.05 15.85 -45.41
CA ASP A 227 11.57 14.99 -44.33
C ASP A 227 11.21 15.50 -42.91
N ASP A 228 10.75 16.75 -42.76
CA ASP A 228 10.46 17.38 -41.44
C ASP A 228 9.05 17.08 -40.88
N ASP A 229 8.02 16.83 -41.71
CA ASP A 229 6.64 16.58 -41.24
C ASP A 229 6.45 15.17 -40.63
N VAL A 230 7.35 14.22 -40.96
CA VAL A 230 7.34 12.87 -40.37
C VAL A 230 7.79 12.91 -38.90
N GLY A 231 8.80 13.72 -38.57
CA GLY A 231 9.32 13.86 -37.20
C GLY A 231 8.34 14.50 -36.23
N GLU A 232 7.53 15.47 -36.69
CA GLU A 232 6.56 16.17 -35.84
C GLU A 232 5.36 15.26 -35.47
N ARG A 233 4.90 14.42 -36.40
CA ARG A 233 3.80 13.46 -36.18
C ARG A 233 4.17 12.36 -35.20
N ASP A 234 5.40 11.86 -35.24
CA ASP A 234 5.91 10.85 -34.30
C ASP A 234 6.07 11.42 -32.87
N ALA A 235 6.49 12.69 -32.75
CA ALA A 235 6.58 13.39 -31.46
C ALA A 235 5.20 13.64 -30.79
N ALA A 236 4.18 13.97 -31.60
CA ALA A 236 2.80 14.12 -31.13
C ALA A 236 2.23 12.78 -30.62
N GLY A 237 2.48 11.69 -31.36
CA GLY A 237 2.10 10.33 -30.95
C GLY A 237 2.74 9.89 -29.63
N ALA A 238 4.03 10.15 -29.44
CA ALA A 238 4.74 9.84 -28.19
C ALA A 238 4.20 10.64 -26.99
N THR A 239 3.76 11.87 -27.22
CA THR A 239 3.16 12.73 -26.18
C THR A 239 1.83 12.16 -25.69
N ILE A 240 0.98 11.68 -26.60
CA ILE A 240 -0.30 11.03 -26.26
C ILE A 240 -0.07 9.79 -25.39
N VAL A 241 0.84 8.90 -25.81
CA VAL A 241 1.18 7.68 -25.06
C VAL A 241 1.66 8.02 -23.65
N ARG A 242 2.48 9.07 -23.51
CA ARG A 242 2.94 9.56 -22.21
C ARG A 242 1.79 9.99 -21.30
N GLN A 243 0.78 10.69 -21.82
CA GLN A 243 -0.38 11.12 -21.01
C GLN A 243 -1.24 9.93 -20.56
N TYR A 244 -1.51 8.97 -21.45
CA TYR A 244 -2.18 7.71 -21.08
C TYR A 244 -1.41 6.97 -19.97
N ASN A 245 -0.09 6.87 -20.11
CA ASN A 245 0.77 6.23 -19.11
C ASN A 245 0.70 6.93 -17.74
N LYS A 246 0.60 8.27 -17.69
CA LYS A 246 0.44 9.01 -16.43
C LYS A 246 -0.88 8.65 -15.73
N VAL A 247 -1.99 8.65 -16.45
CA VAL A 247 -3.32 8.32 -15.89
C VAL A 247 -3.36 6.88 -15.40
N MET A 248 -2.85 5.92 -16.19
CA MET A 248 -2.79 4.51 -15.79
C MET A 248 -1.92 4.31 -14.53
N ASN A 249 -0.78 5.00 -14.42
CA ASN A 249 0.05 4.94 -13.20
C ASN A 249 -0.66 5.57 -11.98
N ARG A 250 -1.45 6.64 -12.17
CA ARG A 250 -2.28 7.21 -11.10
C ARG A 250 -3.33 6.20 -10.63
N ILE A 251 -4.05 5.55 -11.55
CA ILE A 251 -4.99 4.47 -11.25
C ILE A 251 -4.30 3.35 -10.46
N ALA A 252 -3.09 2.95 -10.88
CA ALA A 252 -2.29 1.95 -10.18
C ALA A 252 -1.89 2.35 -8.76
N SER A 253 -1.68 3.64 -8.50
CA SER A 253 -1.36 4.18 -7.17
C SER A 253 -2.58 4.29 -6.24
N GLY A 254 -3.78 4.49 -6.80
CA GLY A 254 -5.02 4.69 -6.04
C GLY A 254 -5.52 3.45 -5.30
N GLY A 255 -5.05 2.25 -5.67
CA GLY A 255 -5.33 1.01 -4.94
C GLY A 255 -6.80 0.57 -4.92
N LYS A 256 -7.63 1.05 -5.85
CA LYS A 256 -9.05 0.66 -5.96
C LYS A 256 -9.24 -0.84 -6.29
N PRO A 257 -10.38 -1.45 -5.92
CA PRO A 257 -10.68 -2.84 -6.24
C PRO A 257 -10.60 -3.19 -7.73
N ASN A 258 -10.99 -2.28 -8.62
CA ASN A 258 -11.03 -2.51 -10.08
C ASN A 258 -9.97 -1.73 -10.85
N ALA A 259 -8.90 -1.27 -10.19
CA ALA A 259 -7.86 -0.46 -10.81
C ALA A 259 -7.23 -1.11 -12.05
N GLY A 260 -7.02 -2.44 -12.01
CA GLY A 260 -6.48 -3.20 -13.14
C GLY A 260 -7.37 -3.15 -14.39
N GLY A 261 -8.68 -3.35 -14.23
CA GLY A 261 -9.64 -3.31 -15.33
C GLY A 261 -9.80 -1.90 -15.92
N GLU A 262 -9.77 -0.87 -15.07
CA GLU A 262 -9.79 0.53 -15.52
C GLU A 262 -8.54 0.90 -16.33
N ALA A 263 -7.35 0.48 -15.88
CA ALA A 263 -6.11 0.71 -16.61
C ALA A 263 -6.06 -0.08 -17.94
N GLU A 264 -6.54 -1.33 -17.97
CA GLU A 264 -6.62 -2.11 -19.20
C GLU A 264 -7.59 -1.50 -20.21
N ARG A 265 -8.73 -0.95 -19.76
CA ARG A 265 -9.66 -0.21 -20.63
C ARG A 265 -8.98 0.98 -21.31
N LEU A 266 -8.15 1.72 -20.59
CA LEU A 266 -7.38 2.84 -21.15
C LEU A 266 -6.30 2.38 -22.14
N LEU A 267 -5.68 1.23 -21.90
CA LEU A 267 -4.75 0.61 -22.85
C LEU A 267 -5.47 0.20 -24.15
N ASP A 268 -6.64 -0.42 -24.05
CA ASP A 268 -7.46 -0.78 -25.22
C ASP A 268 -7.93 0.47 -25.99
N GLU A 269 -8.27 1.54 -25.27
CA GLU A 269 -8.61 2.85 -25.86
C GLU A 269 -7.43 3.42 -26.67
N LEU A 270 -6.21 3.40 -26.10
CA LEU A 270 -4.99 3.82 -26.79
C LEU A 270 -4.72 2.97 -28.05
N ILE A 271 -4.90 1.64 -27.97
CA ILE A 271 -4.77 0.72 -29.12
C ILE A 271 -5.81 1.03 -30.21
N SER A 272 -7.04 1.36 -29.82
CA SER A 272 -8.11 1.70 -30.78
C SER A 272 -7.86 3.04 -31.48
N PHE A 273 -7.31 4.00 -30.75
CA PHE A 273 -6.95 5.33 -31.26
C PHE A 273 -5.83 5.25 -32.30
N SER A 274 -4.79 4.45 -32.03
CA SER A 274 -3.67 4.23 -32.96
C SER A 274 -4.10 3.51 -34.24
N SER A 275 -5.05 2.58 -34.14
CA SER A 275 -5.61 1.84 -35.28
C SER A 275 -6.50 2.70 -36.19
N SER A 276 -7.19 3.70 -35.63
CA SER A 276 -8.07 4.61 -36.39
C SER A 276 -7.26 5.67 -37.16
N SER A 277 -6.11 6.08 -36.62
CA SER A 277 -5.21 7.06 -37.24
C SER A 277 -4.42 6.50 -38.43
N SER A 278 -4.33 5.16 -38.57
CA SER A 278 -3.57 4.49 -39.63
C SER A 278 -4.41 4.16 -40.87
N SER A 279 -5.75 4.16 -40.77
CA SER A 279 -6.65 3.89 -41.90
C SER A 279 -6.90 5.05 -42.86
N SER A 280 -6.67 6.30 -42.43
CA SER A 280 -6.87 7.51 -43.25
C SER A 280 -5.69 7.81 -44.19
N SER A 281 -4.49 7.31 -43.92
CA SER A 281 -3.27 7.64 -44.70
C SER A 281 -2.91 6.64 -45.82
N SER A 282 -3.72 5.61 -46.08
CA SER A 282 -3.35 4.51 -46.99
C SER A 282 -3.64 4.77 -48.49
N ARG A 283 -3.66 6.03 -48.96
CA ARG A 283 -3.86 6.35 -50.39
C ARG A 283 -2.73 7.10 -51.10
N ARG A 284 -1.64 7.49 -50.44
CA ARG A 284 -0.46 8.09 -51.12
C ARG A 284 0.77 7.19 -51.00
N HIS A 285 1.54 7.13 -52.09
CA HIS A 285 2.60 6.15 -52.34
C HIS A 285 3.75 6.20 -51.32
N GLY A 286 4.23 5.02 -50.94
CA GLY A 286 5.66 4.70 -50.85
C GLY A 286 6.49 5.34 -49.73
N ARG A 287 6.79 4.53 -48.71
CA ARG A 287 7.95 4.63 -47.80
C ARG A 287 7.93 5.80 -46.79
N GLY A 288 7.09 5.64 -45.77
CA GLY A 288 7.19 6.35 -44.50
C GLY A 288 6.16 5.80 -43.51
N ASN A 289 6.46 4.70 -42.83
CA ASN A 289 5.59 4.16 -41.77
C ASN A 289 5.77 5.04 -40.52
N GLY A 290 5.11 6.20 -40.48
CA GLY A 290 5.02 7.02 -39.25
C GLY A 290 4.33 6.20 -38.15
N MET A 291 5.01 6.02 -37.03
CA MET A 291 4.62 5.12 -35.94
C MET A 291 3.65 5.86 -35.01
N GLY A 292 2.43 6.11 -35.46
CA GLY A 292 1.40 6.83 -34.68
C GLY A 292 1.16 6.21 -33.30
N ALA A 293 0.79 7.02 -32.29
CA ALA A 293 0.50 6.77 -30.86
C ALA A 293 0.35 5.29 -30.38
N ALA A 294 1.36 4.45 -30.59
CA ALA A 294 1.31 3.04 -30.24
C ALA A 294 1.54 2.85 -28.75
N PRO A 295 0.86 1.88 -28.10
CA PRO A 295 1.22 1.53 -26.72
C PRO A 295 2.68 1.10 -26.64
N ASP A 296 3.39 1.65 -25.67
CA ASP A 296 4.77 1.32 -25.41
C ASP A 296 4.89 0.32 -24.25
N ARG A 297 6.11 -0.12 -23.96
CA ARG A 297 6.42 -0.98 -22.81
C ARG A 297 5.92 -0.39 -21.48
N ASN A 298 5.92 0.93 -21.33
CA ASN A 298 5.46 1.58 -20.10
C ASN A 298 3.94 1.49 -19.95
N SER A 299 3.19 1.49 -21.05
CA SER A 299 1.74 1.28 -21.06
C SER A 299 1.38 -0.08 -20.46
N TYR A 300 2.02 -1.15 -20.93
CA TYR A 300 1.82 -2.50 -20.39
C TYR A 300 2.27 -2.60 -18.93
N ASN A 301 3.43 -2.04 -18.57
CA ASN A 301 3.92 -2.01 -17.20
C ASN A 301 2.96 -1.26 -16.24
N ALA A 302 2.31 -0.19 -16.70
CA ALA A 302 1.33 0.55 -15.89
C ALA A 302 0.08 -0.29 -15.59
N VAL A 303 -0.45 -1.02 -16.57
CA VAL A 303 -1.58 -1.94 -16.37
C VAL A 303 -1.20 -3.10 -15.45
N MET A 304 -0.01 -3.69 -15.64
CA MET A 304 0.52 -4.73 -14.73
C MET A 304 0.59 -4.23 -13.28
N LYS A 305 1.07 -3.00 -13.05
CA LYS A 305 1.10 -2.38 -11.71
C LYS A 305 -0.31 -2.17 -11.16
N ALA A 306 -1.27 -1.76 -11.99
CA ALA A 306 -2.65 -1.54 -11.58
C ALA A 306 -3.32 -2.84 -11.09
N TYR A 307 -3.12 -3.95 -11.82
CA TYR A 307 -3.57 -5.27 -11.35
C TYR A 307 -2.85 -5.72 -10.08
N ALA A 308 -1.53 -5.52 -9.98
CA ALA A 308 -0.75 -5.93 -8.81
C ALA A 308 -1.15 -5.18 -7.51
N ASN A 309 -1.57 -3.92 -7.64
CA ASN A 309 -1.91 -3.03 -6.52
C ASN A 309 -3.42 -2.99 -6.16
N ALA A 310 -4.30 -3.57 -6.98
CA ALA A 310 -5.74 -3.53 -6.76
C ALA A 310 -6.13 -4.16 -5.41
N ARG A 311 -6.87 -3.41 -4.58
CA ARG A 311 -7.35 -3.87 -3.26
C ARG A 311 -8.82 -4.30 -3.35
N GLY A 312 -9.07 -5.53 -3.77
CA GLY A 312 -10.41 -6.13 -3.83
C GLY A 312 -10.54 -7.18 -4.93
N GLY A 313 -11.50 -8.09 -4.81
CA GLY A 313 -11.66 -9.24 -5.72
C GLY A 313 -10.78 -10.46 -5.35
N ARG A 314 -10.83 -11.52 -6.15
CA ARG A 314 -9.96 -12.70 -5.96
C ARG A 314 -8.56 -12.37 -6.46
N ARG A 315 -7.58 -12.40 -5.56
CA ARG A 315 -6.17 -12.07 -5.85
C ARG A 315 -5.57 -12.92 -6.97
N GLU A 316 -6.02 -14.17 -7.10
CA GLU A 316 -5.63 -15.08 -8.17
C GLU A 316 -5.95 -14.53 -9.57
N ASP A 317 -7.12 -13.92 -9.74
CA ASP A 317 -7.56 -13.36 -11.01
C ASP A 317 -6.66 -12.15 -11.39
N ALA A 318 -6.27 -11.33 -10.41
CA ALA A 318 -5.34 -10.22 -10.62
C ALA A 318 -3.94 -10.70 -11.04
N ILE A 319 -3.40 -11.71 -10.35
CA ILE A 319 -2.09 -12.30 -10.68
C ILE A 319 -2.11 -12.94 -12.07
N ALA A 320 -3.18 -13.67 -12.41
CA ALA A 320 -3.36 -14.26 -13.74
C ALA A 320 -3.41 -13.20 -14.85
N ASN A 321 -4.02 -12.04 -14.59
CA ASN A 321 -4.02 -10.92 -15.53
C ASN A 321 -2.64 -10.28 -15.70
N VAL A 322 -1.85 -10.13 -14.62
CA VAL A 322 -0.46 -9.66 -14.73
C VAL A 322 0.39 -10.65 -15.54
N GLU A 323 0.22 -11.96 -15.30
CA GLU A 323 0.93 -13.01 -16.03
C GLU A 323 0.55 -13.03 -17.52
N ARG A 324 -0.74 -12.93 -17.85
CA ARG A 324 -1.23 -12.77 -19.22
C ARG A 324 -0.59 -11.57 -19.91
N MET A 325 -0.52 -10.42 -19.23
CA MET A 325 0.04 -9.21 -19.82
C MET A 325 1.53 -9.36 -20.15
N LEU A 326 2.28 -10.06 -19.31
CA LEU A 326 3.67 -10.42 -19.59
C LEU A 326 3.80 -11.41 -20.76
N GLU A 327 2.90 -12.39 -20.87
CA GLU A 327 2.88 -13.35 -21.98
C GLU A 327 2.60 -12.69 -23.34
N VAL A 328 1.73 -11.67 -23.36
CA VAL A 328 1.48 -10.83 -24.54
C VAL A 328 2.77 -10.11 -24.95
N MET A 329 3.50 -9.50 -24.01
CA MET A 329 4.80 -8.86 -24.28
C MET A 329 5.86 -9.87 -24.76
N GLU A 330 5.88 -11.08 -24.21
CA GLU A 330 6.78 -12.15 -24.68
C GLU A 330 6.41 -12.67 -26.09
N GLY A 331 5.23 -12.32 -26.61
CA GLY A 331 4.69 -12.85 -27.88
C GLY A 331 4.33 -14.33 -27.80
N ARG A 332 3.99 -14.82 -26.59
CA ARG A 332 3.61 -16.22 -26.32
C ARG A 332 2.08 -16.44 -26.32
N SER A 333 1.30 -15.36 -26.32
CA SER A 333 -0.16 -15.38 -26.37
C SER A 333 -0.68 -14.60 -27.59
N GLU A 334 -1.57 -15.22 -28.38
CA GLU A 334 -2.29 -14.60 -29.52
C GLU A 334 -3.58 -13.86 -29.09
N SER A 335 -3.92 -13.85 -27.79
CA SER A 335 -5.24 -13.40 -27.32
C SER A 335 -5.21 -12.05 -26.61
N HIS A 336 -5.33 -10.97 -27.38
CA HIS A 336 -6.09 -9.80 -26.91
C HIS A 336 -7.59 -10.10 -27.14
N PRO A 337 -8.47 -10.06 -26.11
CA PRO A 337 -9.88 -10.47 -26.28
C PRO A 337 -10.76 -9.53 -27.12
N SER A 338 -10.22 -8.54 -27.83
CA SER A 338 -11.04 -7.58 -28.59
C SER A 338 -11.06 -7.77 -30.12
N ARG A 339 -10.21 -8.62 -30.75
CA ARG A 339 -10.31 -8.89 -32.20
C ARG A 339 -9.87 -10.30 -32.61
N ALA A 340 -10.74 -11.29 -32.39
CA ALA A 340 -10.70 -12.54 -33.14
C ALA A 340 -11.44 -12.36 -34.49
N SER A 341 -10.76 -11.83 -35.51
CA SER A 341 -11.08 -12.03 -36.94
C SER A 341 -10.20 -11.19 -37.85
N SER A 342 -9.09 -11.75 -38.32
CA SER A 342 -8.67 -11.75 -39.73
C SER A 342 -7.26 -12.32 -39.83
N SER A 343 -7.16 -13.44 -40.54
CA SER A 343 -5.92 -14.09 -40.90
C SER A 343 -5.24 -13.34 -42.04
N THR A 344 -4.59 -12.21 -41.75
CA THR A 344 -3.62 -11.59 -42.68
C THR A 344 -2.74 -10.62 -41.90
N GLY A 345 -1.42 -10.88 -41.91
CA GLY A 345 -0.41 -9.86 -41.65
C GLY A 345 -0.19 -9.55 -40.18
N VAL A 346 1.01 -9.83 -39.71
CA VAL A 346 1.64 -9.20 -38.56
C VAL A 346 1.30 -7.71 -38.59
N ASN A 347 0.47 -7.24 -37.66
CA ASN A 347 0.26 -5.80 -37.47
C ASN A 347 1.65 -5.20 -37.23
N GLY A 348 2.05 -4.21 -38.04
CA GLY A 348 3.40 -3.65 -38.12
C GLY A 348 3.92 -2.92 -36.86
N TRP A 349 3.37 -3.21 -35.69
CA TRP A 349 3.85 -2.74 -34.41
C TRP A 349 4.90 -3.76 -33.92
N GLY A 350 6.16 -3.36 -33.86
CA GLY A 350 7.26 -4.23 -33.43
C GLY A 350 6.96 -4.95 -32.11
N ARG A 351 7.42 -6.20 -31.99
CA ARG A 351 7.24 -7.04 -30.79
C ARG A 351 7.71 -6.29 -29.53
N ILE A 352 6.77 -5.90 -28.66
CA ILE A 352 7.06 -5.13 -27.44
C ILE A 352 7.76 -6.03 -26.43
N ALA A 353 9.09 -5.93 -26.36
CA ALA A 353 9.88 -6.77 -25.47
C ALA A 353 9.70 -6.34 -23.99
N PRO A 354 9.53 -7.30 -23.05
CA PRO A 354 9.48 -7.00 -21.62
C PRO A 354 10.84 -6.50 -21.10
N ASP A 355 10.82 -5.88 -19.91
CA ASP A 355 12.01 -5.42 -19.20
C ASP A 355 12.04 -5.90 -17.74
N LYS A 356 13.04 -5.45 -16.98
CA LYS A 356 13.14 -5.70 -15.55
C LYS A 356 11.86 -5.34 -14.79
N ILE A 357 11.20 -4.24 -15.14
CA ILE A 357 9.98 -3.78 -14.45
C ILE A 357 8.83 -4.76 -14.70
N SER A 358 8.68 -5.28 -15.92
CA SER A 358 7.65 -6.26 -16.25
C SER A 358 7.79 -7.54 -15.40
N TYR A 359 8.98 -8.14 -15.35
CA TYR A 359 9.24 -9.34 -14.56
C TYR A 359 9.15 -9.09 -13.05
N THR A 360 9.72 -7.99 -12.55
CA THR A 360 9.69 -7.65 -11.12
C THR A 360 8.28 -7.30 -10.62
N THR A 361 7.42 -6.71 -11.46
CA THR A 361 6.01 -6.45 -11.13
C THR A 361 5.26 -7.76 -10.90
N LEU A 362 5.45 -8.76 -11.76
CA LEU A 362 4.85 -10.08 -11.57
C LEU A 362 5.44 -10.80 -10.34
N LEU A 363 6.76 -10.77 -10.14
CA LEU A 363 7.41 -11.35 -8.95
C LEU A 363 6.89 -10.73 -7.64
N THR A 364 6.75 -9.40 -7.59
CA THR A 364 6.23 -8.71 -6.40
C THR A 364 4.75 -9.00 -6.18
N SER A 365 3.96 -9.22 -7.25
CA SER A 365 2.54 -9.60 -7.14
C SER A 365 2.36 -10.94 -6.40
N TYR A 366 3.27 -11.91 -6.60
CA TYR A 366 3.31 -13.18 -5.87
C TYR A 366 3.65 -12.97 -4.38
N ALA A 367 4.42 -11.93 -4.02
CA ALA A 367 4.88 -11.68 -2.64
C ALA A 367 3.84 -10.99 -1.74
N ILE A 368 2.72 -10.51 -2.29
CA ILE A 368 1.71 -9.76 -1.53
C ILE A 368 0.56 -10.69 -1.06
N GLY A 369 0.59 -11.99 -1.40
CA GLY A 369 -0.39 -12.97 -0.90
C GLY A 369 -0.35 -13.15 0.63
N ASP A 370 -1.52 -13.30 1.25
CA ASP A 370 -1.64 -13.61 2.68
C ASP A 370 -1.28 -15.08 2.94
N ARG A 371 -0.70 -15.36 4.11
CA ARG A 371 -0.20 -16.69 4.49
C ARG A 371 -1.27 -17.79 4.55
N ASP A 372 -2.54 -17.43 4.59
CA ASP A 372 -3.67 -18.36 4.77
C ASP A 372 -4.35 -18.76 3.45
N ASP A 373 -3.91 -18.24 2.29
CA ASP A 373 -4.42 -18.65 0.98
C ASP A 373 -3.76 -19.95 0.49
N THR A 374 -4.55 -20.90 -0.01
CA THR A 374 -4.07 -22.18 -0.59
C THR A 374 -3.12 -21.99 -1.78
N CYS A 375 -3.13 -20.80 -2.40
CA CYS A 375 -2.24 -20.38 -3.49
C CYS A 375 -0.82 -20.02 -3.02
N GLY A 376 -0.63 -19.79 -1.71
CA GLY A 376 0.67 -19.43 -1.13
C GLY A 376 1.73 -20.51 -1.36
N VAL A 377 1.36 -21.79 -1.34
CA VAL A 377 2.29 -22.94 -1.39
C VAL A 377 3.07 -22.97 -2.70
N ASP A 378 2.43 -22.74 -3.86
CA ASP A 378 3.08 -22.80 -5.18
C ASP A 378 3.67 -21.45 -5.63
N ALA A 379 3.42 -20.36 -4.88
CA ALA A 379 3.89 -19.02 -5.25
C ALA A 379 5.42 -18.93 -5.32
N GLY A 380 6.13 -19.63 -4.42
CA GLY A 380 7.60 -19.68 -4.41
C GLY A 380 8.17 -20.32 -5.67
N GLU A 381 7.61 -21.47 -6.09
CA GLU A 381 8.06 -22.14 -7.31
C GLU A 381 7.72 -21.35 -8.57
N ARG A 382 6.54 -20.70 -8.61
CA ARG A 382 6.17 -19.80 -9.73
C ARG A 382 7.15 -18.63 -9.83
N ALA A 383 7.56 -18.05 -8.72
CA ALA A 383 8.54 -16.97 -8.68
C ALA A 383 9.92 -17.43 -9.17
N GLU A 384 10.40 -18.60 -8.77
CA GLU A 384 11.66 -19.16 -9.28
C GLU A 384 11.61 -19.47 -10.78
N ARG A 385 10.54 -20.12 -11.26
CA ARG A 385 10.35 -20.36 -12.70
C ARG A 385 10.32 -19.06 -13.50
N LEU A 386 9.77 -17.99 -12.93
CA LEU A 386 9.76 -16.68 -13.57
C LEU A 386 11.16 -16.04 -13.61
N LEU A 387 11.98 -16.21 -12.57
CA LEU A 387 13.38 -15.79 -12.59
C LEU A 387 14.20 -16.58 -13.62
N GLU A 388 13.94 -17.88 -13.76
CA GLU A 388 14.53 -18.71 -14.81
C GLU A 388 14.11 -18.21 -16.20
N ARG A 389 12.82 -17.91 -16.42
CA ARG A 389 12.34 -17.29 -17.67
C ARG A 389 13.06 -15.98 -17.97
N MET A 390 13.26 -15.13 -16.96
CA MET A 390 13.98 -13.85 -17.10
C MET A 390 15.45 -14.09 -17.48
N MET A 391 16.11 -15.09 -16.89
CA MET A 391 17.48 -15.50 -17.27
C MET A 391 17.56 -16.02 -18.70
N GLU A 392 16.60 -16.82 -19.14
CA GLU A 392 16.56 -17.33 -20.51
C GLU A 392 16.34 -16.22 -21.53
N ALA A 393 15.46 -15.26 -21.24
CA ALA A 393 15.22 -14.10 -22.09
C ALA A 393 16.49 -13.22 -22.24
N TYR A 394 17.30 -13.11 -21.18
CA TYR A 394 18.59 -12.43 -21.23
C TYR A 394 19.64 -13.23 -22.05
N VAL A 395 19.85 -14.50 -21.72
CA VAL A 395 20.93 -15.32 -22.30
C VAL A 395 20.62 -15.78 -23.72
N LYS A 396 19.44 -16.37 -23.95
CA LYS A 396 19.03 -16.93 -25.26
C LYS A 396 18.33 -15.89 -26.12
N GLY A 397 17.52 -15.01 -25.50
CA GLY A 397 16.76 -13.99 -26.21
C GLY A 397 17.55 -12.73 -26.57
N GLY A 398 18.76 -12.54 -26.00
CA GLY A 398 19.61 -11.38 -26.27
C GLY A 398 19.04 -10.05 -25.76
N ASN A 399 17.95 -10.07 -24.99
CA ASN A 399 17.33 -8.86 -24.47
C ASN A 399 18.12 -8.34 -23.27
N LYS A 400 18.95 -7.31 -23.48
CA LYS A 400 19.78 -6.71 -22.42
C LYS A 400 18.94 -6.03 -21.34
N ASN A 401 17.70 -5.64 -21.63
CA ASN A 401 16.80 -4.95 -20.71
C ASN A 401 16.16 -5.87 -19.65
N VAL A 402 16.42 -7.18 -19.71
CA VAL A 402 15.89 -8.16 -18.73
C VAL A 402 17.01 -8.86 -17.95
N LYS A 403 18.23 -8.32 -17.95
CA LYS A 403 19.33 -8.85 -17.11
C LYS A 403 18.88 -8.93 -15.64
N PRO A 404 18.81 -10.13 -15.03
CA PRO A 404 18.39 -10.22 -13.64
C PRO A 404 19.44 -9.62 -12.71
N ASP A 405 18.96 -8.81 -11.79
CA ASP A 405 19.76 -8.12 -10.79
C ASP A 405 19.30 -8.51 -9.38
N THR A 406 19.97 -7.95 -8.39
CA THR A 406 19.72 -8.17 -6.97
C THR A 406 18.26 -7.88 -6.59
N VAL A 407 17.58 -6.94 -7.27
CA VAL A 407 16.16 -6.65 -7.04
C VAL A 407 15.28 -7.83 -7.46
N ALA A 408 15.53 -8.43 -8.63
CA ALA A 408 14.80 -9.60 -9.11
C ALA A 408 14.99 -10.82 -8.17
N TYR A 409 16.23 -11.08 -7.74
CA TYR A 409 16.53 -12.14 -6.78
C TYR A 409 15.86 -11.89 -5.41
N ASN A 410 15.95 -10.66 -4.88
CA ASN A 410 15.34 -10.27 -3.61
C ASN A 410 13.81 -10.39 -3.67
N ALA A 411 13.18 -10.13 -4.82
CA ALA A 411 11.75 -10.33 -5.00
C ALA A 411 11.35 -11.81 -4.85
N VAL A 412 12.09 -12.75 -5.48
CA VAL A 412 11.87 -14.20 -5.31
C VAL A 412 12.07 -14.65 -3.87
N LEU A 413 13.15 -14.21 -3.22
CA LEU A 413 13.42 -14.53 -1.81
C LEU A 413 12.32 -14.02 -0.88
N LYS A 414 11.75 -12.84 -1.17
CA LYS A 414 10.61 -12.29 -0.42
C LYS A 414 9.34 -13.12 -0.60
N VAL A 415 9.11 -13.69 -1.79
CA VAL A 415 8.01 -14.65 -2.02
C VAL A 415 8.22 -15.90 -1.17
N TRP A 416 9.40 -16.51 -1.22
CA TRP A 416 9.73 -17.67 -0.37
C TRP A 416 9.58 -17.39 1.12
N GLY A 417 9.95 -16.19 1.57
CA GLY A 417 9.80 -15.77 2.96
C GLY A 417 8.35 -15.68 3.45
N LYS A 418 7.37 -15.62 2.53
CA LYS A 418 5.95 -15.42 2.84
C LYS A 418 5.07 -16.61 2.48
N CYS A 419 5.44 -17.41 1.48
CA CYS A 419 4.63 -18.53 0.97
C CYS A 419 4.31 -19.62 2.00
N GLY A 420 5.13 -19.75 3.06
CA GLY A 420 4.96 -20.79 4.09
C GLY A 420 5.22 -22.22 3.59
N HIS A 421 5.86 -22.37 2.42
CA HIS A 421 6.21 -23.67 1.84
C HIS A 421 7.23 -24.42 2.73
N PRO A 422 7.10 -25.74 2.92
CA PRO A 422 8.03 -26.53 3.76
C PRO A 422 9.48 -26.54 3.31
N ASP A 423 9.76 -26.28 2.04
CA ASP A 423 11.12 -26.21 1.49
C ASP A 423 11.59 -24.76 1.26
N ALA A 424 10.87 -23.76 1.78
CA ALA A 424 11.19 -22.35 1.55
C ALA A 424 12.59 -21.98 2.04
N GLY A 425 13.04 -22.53 3.18
CA GLY A 425 14.39 -22.31 3.69
C GLY A 425 15.46 -22.89 2.77
N ASP A 426 15.27 -24.13 2.31
CA ASP A 426 16.21 -24.85 1.45
C ASP A 426 16.34 -24.18 0.07
N ARG A 427 15.22 -23.80 -0.55
CA ARG A 427 15.20 -23.09 -1.82
C ARG A 427 15.82 -21.68 -1.72
N SER A 428 15.53 -20.96 -0.64
CA SER A 428 16.12 -19.63 -0.42
C SER A 428 17.64 -19.68 -0.22
N GLU A 429 18.15 -20.66 0.53
CA GLU A 429 19.61 -20.87 0.68
C GLU A 429 20.26 -21.30 -0.64
N ALA A 430 19.61 -22.18 -1.42
CA ALA A 430 20.12 -22.58 -2.73
C ALA A 430 20.22 -21.38 -3.69
N LEU A 431 19.22 -20.50 -3.69
CA LEU A 431 19.21 -19.29 -4.51
C LEU A 431 20.31 -18.30 -4.09
N LEU A 432 20.51 -18.10 -2.78
CA LEU A 432 21.62 -17.29 -2.26
C LEU A 432 22.99 -17.85 -2.65
N ASN A 433 23.18 -19.16 -2.55
CA ASN A 433 24.44 -19.81 -2.95
C ASN A 433 24.70 -19.65 -4.44
N ALA A 434 23.68 -19.81 -5.28
CA ALA A 434 23.79 -19.58 -6.72
C ALA A 434 24.14 -18.11 -7.05
N MET A 435 23.59 -17.17 -6.29
CA MET A 435 23.88 -15.73 -6.44
C MET A 435 25.32 -15.40 -6.01
N LEU A 436 25.80 -15.98 -4.90
CA LEU A 436 27.19 -15.85 -4.44
C LEU A 436 28.19 -16.47 -5.42
N GLU A 437 27.90 -17.66 -5.96
CA GLU A 437 28.74 -18.34 -6.94
C GLU A 437 28.85 -17.52 -8.23
N ARG A 438 27.73 -16.97 -8.72
CA ARG A 438 27.72 -16.07 -9.88
C ARG A 438 28.56 -14.82 -9.63
N TYR A 439 28.34 -14.13 -8.51
CA TYR A 439 29.12 -12.94 -8.15
C TYR A 439 30.62 -13.24 -8.05
N ASN A 440 31.00 -14.35 -7.42
CA ASN A 440 32.41 -14.74 -7.28
C ASN A 440 33.05 -15.12 -8.62
N SER A 441 32.28 -15.66 -9.56
CA SER A 441 32.78 -16.09 -10.88
C SER A 441 32.83 -14.96 -11.90
N THR A 442 31.85 -14.05 -11.90
CA THR A 442 31.72 -12.98 -12.90
C THR A 442 32.23 -11.63 -12.40
N GLY A 443 32.25 -11.40 -11.09
CA GLY A 443 32.52 -10.08 -10.49
C GLY A 443 31.43 -9.04 -10.76
N ASP A 444 30.28 -9.44 -11.29
CA ASP A 444 29.21 -8.54 -11.75
C ASP A 444 28.50 -7.87 -10.56
N PRO A 445 28.55 -6.53 -10.41
CA PRO A 445 27.94 -5.84 -9.28
C PRO A 445 26.42 -5.99 -9.23
N ASP A 446 25.75 -6.22 -10.37
CA ASP A 446 24.28 -6.31 -10.42
C ASP A 446 23.73 -7.53 -9.68
N VAL A 447 24.53 -8.59 -9.54
CA VAL A 447 24.15 -9.85 -8.86
C VAL A 447 24.79 -10.01 -7.48
N ARG A 448 25.40 -8.95 -6.95
CA ARG A 448 26.03 -8.96 -5.64
C ARG A 448 24.98 -9.06 -4.53
N PRO A 449 25.01 -10.08 -3.66
CA PRO A 449 24.09 -10.15 -2.53
C PRO A 449 24.23 -8.94 -1.60
N ASP A 450 23.11 -8.33 -1.24
CA ASP A 450 23.03 -7.19 -0.33
C ASP A 450 22.47 -7.61 1.05
N ASP A 451 22.29 -6.66 1.98
CA ASP A 451 21.69 -6.95 3.28
C ASP A 451 20.25 -7.45 3.16
N VAL A 452 19.50 -6.97 2.16
CA VAL A 452 18.13 -7.42 1.86
C VAL A 452 18.11 -8.89 1.41
N THR A 453 19.09 -9.34 0.64
CA THR A 453 19.23 -10.75 0.20
C THR A 453 19.36 -11.66 1.41
N PHE A 454 20.32 -11.40 2.29
CA PHE A 454 20.52 -12.23 3.49
C PHE A 454 19.33 -12.15 4.46
N ASN A 455 18.78 -10.96 4.67
CA ASN A 455 17.61 -10.78 5.54
C ASN A 455 16.40 -11.56 5.04
N SER A 456 16.18 -11.60 3.72
CA SER A 456 15.08 -12.36 3.12
C SER A 456 15.26 -13.86 3.29
N VAL A 457 16.48 -14.38 3.12
CA VAL A 457 16.80 -15.81 3.33
C VAL A 457 16.64 -16.20 4.81
N ILE A 458 17.19 -15.40 5.73
CA ILE A 458 17.05 -15.63 7.18
C ILE A 458 15.57 -15.58 7.58
N HIS A 459 14.81 -14.64 7.01
CA HIS A 459 13.36 -14.55 7.24
C HIS A 459 12.62 -15.79 6.72
N ALA A 460 12.96 -16.31 5.54
CA ALA A 460 12.39 -17.56 5.02
C ALA A 460 12.68 -18.75 5.93
N ILE A 461 13.94 -18.95 6.33
CA ILE A 461 14.35 -19.99 7.29
C ILE A 461 13.58 -19.85 8.61
N SER A 462 13.41 -18.62 9.13
CA SER A 462 12.72 -18.38 10.40
C SER A 462 11.23 -18.72 10.39
N ASN A 463 10.61 -18.79 9.20
CA ASN A 463 9.19 -19.11 9.03
C ASN A 463 8.95 -20.51 8.47
N ASP A 464 10.02 -21.25 8.15
CA ASP A 464 9.94 -22.61 7.62
C ASP A 464 9.28 -23.56 8.64
N PRO A 465 8.14 -24.18 8.32
CA PRO A 465 7.47 -25.11 9.22
C PRO A 465 8.17 -26.46 9.38
N LYS A 466 8.97 -26.90 8.39
CA LYS A 466 9.67 -28.19 8.36
C LYS A 466 10.87 -28.19 9.30
N ASP A 467 11.68 -27.13 9.23
CA ASP A 467 13.00 -27.06 9.86
C ASP A 467 13.07 -26.17 11.10
N ARG A 468 11.95 -25.95 11.81
CA ARG A 468 11.89 -25.06 12.98
C ARG A 468 13.01 -25.27 14.00
N VAL A 469 13.42 -26.52 14.23
CA VAL A 469 14.47 -26.87 15.21
C VAL A 469 15.86 -26.44 14.74
N ASP A 470 16.19 -26.61 13.45
CA ASP A 470 17.50 -26.24 12.88
C ASP A 470 17.56 -24.79 12.36
N ALA A 471 16.40 -24.16 12.14
CA ALA A 471 16.27 -22.79 11.66
C ALA A 471 17.16 -21.77 12.39
N PRO A 472 17.26 -21.76 13.74
CA PRO A 472 18.15 -20.83 14.44
C PRO A 472 19.63 -21.07 14.13
N ARG A 473 20.04 -22.34 13.98
CA ARG A 473 21.43 -22.69 13.66
C ARG A 473 21.78 -22.27 12.22
N ARG A 474 20.85 -22.45 11.28
CA ARG A 474 21.00 -21.99 9.88
C ARG A 474 21.07 -20.46 9.80
N ALA A 475 20.12 -19.79 10.44
CA ALA A 475 20.05 -18.33 10.54
C ALA A 475 21.32 -17.72 11.16
N MET A 476 21.87 -18.33 12.22
CA MET A 476 23.11 -17.89 12.86
C MET A 476 24.32 -18.00 11.91
N ARG A 477 24.44 -19.10 11.15
CA ARG A 477 25.54 -19.25 10.18
C ARG A 477 25.53 -18.17 9.11
N LEU A 478 24.34 -17.81 8.60
CA LEU A 478 24.20 -16.74 7.61
C LEU A 478 24.57 -15.37 8.19
N LEU A 479 24.19 -15.10 9.45
CA LEU A 479 24.58 -13.87 10.14
C LEU A 479 26.11 -13.80 10.35
N GLU A 480 26.74 -14.89 10.80
CA GLU A 480 28.19 -14.99 10.95
C GLU A 480 28.92 -14.83 9.59
N MET A 481 28.32 -15.35 8.52
CA MET A 481 28.82 -15.16 7.16
C MET A 481 28.78 -13.67 6.77
N MET A 482 27.68 -12.96 7.01
CA MET A 482 27.59 -11.50 6.79
C MET A 482 28.66 -10.74 7.62
N GLU A 483 28.82 -11.08 8.90
CA GLU A 483 29.85 -10.48 9.77
C GLU A 483 31.28 -10.70 9.20
N SER A 484 31.58 -11.91 8.72
CA SER A 484 32.89 -12.24 8.15
C SER A 484 33.17 -11.50 6.83
N MET A 485 32.15 -11.33 5.97
CA MET A 485 32.27 -10.60 4.72
C MET A 485 32.46 -9.10 4.95
N SER A 486 31.85 -8.54 6.01
CA SER A 486 32.06 -7.15 6.42
C SER A 486 33.50 -6.86 6.85
N LEU A 487 34.24 -7.85 7.37
CA LEU A 487 35.62 -7.68 7.86
C LEU A 487 36.68 -7.88 6.75
N GLY A 488 36.32 -8.50 5.63
CA GLY A 488 37.23 -8.96 4.57
C GLY A 488 37.83 -7.88 3.65
N GLY A 489 37.70 -6.58 3.94
CA GLY A 489 38.45 -5.49 3.29
C GLY A 489 38.19 -5.21 1.80
N ARG A 490 37.55 -6.10 1.03
CA ARG A 490 37.10 -5.82 -0.34
C ARG A 490 35.83 -4.97 -0.33
N GLY A 491 35.98 -3.65 -0.15
CA GLY A 491 35.13 -2.56 -0.67
C GLY A 491 33.60 -2.72 -0.78
N GLY A 492 32.95 -3.56 0.03
CA GLY A 492 31.48 -3.68 0.07
C GLY A 492 30.92 -5.03 0.52
N GLY A 493 31.64 -5.75 1.39
CA GLY A 493 31.03 -6.75 2.25
C GLY A 493 29.73 -6.20 2.90
N THR A 494 28.65 -6.97 2.84
CA THR A 494 27.38 -6.58 3.45
C THR A 494 27.49 -6.57 4.96
N LYS A 495 27.05 -5.49 5.60
CA LYS A 495 27.07 -5.38 7.06
C LYS A 495 25.73 -5.87 7.62
N PRO A 496 25.71 -6.71 8.66
CA PRO A 496 24.48 -7.03 9.37
C PRO A 496 23.79 -5.75 9.86
N THR A 497 22.47 -5.69 9.65
CA THR A 497 21.63 -4.60 10.16
C THR A 497 20.78 -5.11 11.31
N ILE A 498 20.04 -4.21 11.98
CA ILE A 498 19.10 -4.62 13.04
C ILE A 498 18.06 -5.63 12.54
N ILE A 499 17.68 -5.52 11.25
CA ILE A 499 16.79 -6.46 10.57
C ILE A 499 17.41 -7.87 10.51
N SER A 500 18.71 -7.98 10.26
CA SER A 500 19.44 -9.26 10.25
C SER A 500 19.35 -9.94 11.61
N TYR A 501 19.68 -9.21 12.68
CA TYR A 501 19.61 -9.75 14.04
C TYR A 501 18.18 -10.07 14.46
N ASN A 502 17.21 -9.20 14.18
CA ASN A 502 15.79 -9.43 14.46
C ASN A 502 15.25 -10.69 13.77
N SER A 503 15.72 -10.96 12.54
CA SER A 503 15.34 -12.18 11.80
C SER A 503 15.88 -13.44 12.48
N VAL A 504 17.13 -13.41 12.97
CA VAL A 504 17.72 -14.53 13.73
C VAL A 504 17.06 -14.69 15.11
N LEU A 505 16.80 -13.60 15.83
CA LEU A 505 16.04 -13.62 17.09
C LEU A 505 14.66 -14.27 16.87
N ASN A 506 13.98 -13.93 15.78
CA ASN A 506 12.67 -14.49 15.43
C ASN A 506 12.78 -16.00 15.12
N ALA A 507 13.86 -16.46 14.49
CA ALA A 507 14.13 -17.90 14.32
C ALA A 507 14.23 -18.62 15.68
N PHE A 508 14.97 -18.06 16.65
CA PHE A 508 15.02 -18.61 18.01
C PHE A 508 13.66 -18.60 18.72
N ALA A 509 12.86 -17.55 18.54
CA ALA A 509 11.54 -17.45 19.18
C ALA A 509 10.53 -18.48 18.64
N LYS A 510 10.64 -18.86 17.36
CA LYS A 510 9.73 -19.79 16.66
C LYS A 510 10.19 -21.25 16.67
N SER A 511 11.44 -21.53 17.04
CA SER A 511 12.03 -22.88 16.91
C SER A 511 11.36 -23.96 17.76
N GLY A 512 10.59 -23.59 18.77
CA GLY A 512 10.02 -24.53 19.74
C GLY A 512 11.06 -25.21 20.64
N GLY A 513 12.33 -24.81 20.58
CA GLY A 513 13.45 -25.40 21.33
C GLY A 513 13.44 -25.16 22.85
N GLY A 514 12.29 -24.75 23.41
CA GLY A 514 12.11 -24.50 24.84
C GLY A 514 13.02 -23.39 25.40
N PRO A 515 13.29 -23.42 26.72
CA PRO A 515 14.04 -22.37 27.41
C PRO A 515 15.46 -22.14 26.87
N GLN A 516 16.10 -23.16 26.27
CA GLN A 516 17.45 -23.03 25.72
C GLN A 516 17.48 -22.12 24.49
N SER A 517 16.44 -22.17 23.66
CA SER A 517 16.29 -21.28 22.50
C SER A 517 16.08 -19.83 22.96
N ALA A 518 15.22 -19.62 23.97
CA ALA A 518 14.99 -18.30 24.54
C ALA A 518 16.25 -17.70 25.20
N ARG A 519 17.06 -18.52 25.88
CA ARG A 519 18.36 -18.10 26.43
C ARG A 519 19.32 -17.61 25.35
N ARG A 520 19.42 -18.33 24.23
CA ARG A 520 20.28 -17.93 23.10
C ARG A 520 19.78 -16.66 22.43
N ALA A 521 18.46 -16.48 22.30
CA ALA A 521 17.88 -15.22 21.82
C ALA A 521 18.26 -14.06 22.75
N GLU A 522 18.19 -14.27 24.07
CA GLU A 522 18.58 -13.24 25.04
C GLU A 522 20.09 -12.96 25.00
N GLU A 523 20.94 -13.98 24.85
CA GLU A 523 22.39 -13.82 24.70
C GLU A 523 22.74 -12.99 23.47
N MET A 524 22.03 -13.19 22.35
CA MET A 524 22.18 -12.37 21.15
C MET A 524 21.75 -10.92 21.37
N LEU A 525 20.64 -10.69 22.07
CA LEU A 525 20.22 -9.34 22.45
C LEU A 525 21.25 -8.66 23.37
N ASN A 526 21.85 -9.40 24.31
CA ASN A 526 22.92 -8.88 25.16
C ASN A 526 24.17 -8.51 24.35
N ARG A 527 24.55 -9.34 23.36
CA ARG A 527 25.65 -9.02 22.42
C ARG A 527 25.38 -7.72 21.64
N LEU A 528 24.14 -7.52 21.19
CA LEU A 528 23.73 -6.29 20.51
C LEU A 528 23.82 -5.07 21.44
N GLU A 529 23.27 -5.17 22.64
CA GLU A 529 23.35 -4.13 23.66
C GLU A 529 24.82 -3.77 23.98
N ASP A 530 25.67 -4.77 24.21
CA ASP A 530 27.09 -4.56 24.50
C ASP A 530 27.83 -3.88 23.35
N SER A 531 27.51 -4.25 22.11
CA SER A 531 28.12 -3.64 20.91
C SER A 531 27.73 -2.16 20.77
N TYR A 532 26.46 -1.84 21.06
CA TYR A 532 25.93 -0.49 21.05
C TYR A 532 26.52 0.36 22.18
N ASP A 533 26.56 -0.17 23.40
CA ASP A 533 27.08 0.54 24.58
C ASP A 533 28.59 0.83 24.45
N LYS A 534 29.38 -0.09 23.86
CA LYS A 534 30.80 0.13 23.52
C LYS A 534 30.96 1.25 22.49
N SER A 535 30.15 1.24 21.43
CA SER A 535 30.12 2.29 20.41
C SER A 535 29.75 3.66 21.00
N ARG A 536 28.77 3.69 21.91
CA ARG A 536 28.32 4.91 22.60
C ARG A 536 29.39 5.49 23.54
N ARG A 537 30.13 4.63 24.25
CA ARG A 537 31.21 5.01 25.19
C ARG A 537 32.49 5.50 24.48
N GLY A 538 32.70 5.12 23.22
CA GLY A 538 33.85 5.54 22.40
C GLY A 538 33.86 7.03 22.02
N LYS A 539 32.80 7.80 22.31
CA LYS A 539 32.67 9.25 22.00
C LYS A 539 33.57 10.18 22.84
N GLY A 540 34.56 9.67 23.57
CA GLY A 540 35.29 10.40 24.60
C GLY A 540 36.81 10.31 24.51
N LYS A 541 37.41 10.55 23.34
CA LYS A 541 38.73 11.20 23.13
C LYS A 541 39.25 10.90 21.72
N GLY A 542 39.50 11.98 20.97
CA GLY A 542 40.61 12.13 20.02
C GLY A 542 40.81 11.07 18.94
N ASP A 543 40.54 11.52 17.72
CA ASP A 543 41.17 11.12 16.46
C ASP A 543 40.66 9.86 15.72
N ASN A 544 40.36 10.08 14.43
CA ASN A 544 39.75 9.22 13.41
C ASN A 544 38.24 8.93 13.56
N GLY A 545 37.46 9.56 12.69
CA GLY A 545 36.00 9.47 12.54
C GLY A 545 35.42 8.08 12.26
N ALA A 546 35.59 7.14 13.19
CA ALA A 546 34.87 5.88 13.20
C ALA A 546 33.39 6.15 13.53
N VAL A 547 32.56 6.10 12.49
CA VAL A 547 31.09 6.17 12.58
C VAL A 547 30.60 5.18 13.65
N PRO A 548 29.75 5.59 14.61
CA PRO A 548 29.21 4.69 15.63
C PRO A 548 28.55 3.47 14.96
N SER A 549 28.76 2.27 15.52
CA SER A 549 28.02 1.07 15.12
C SER A 549 26.53 1.40 15.05
N LYS A 550 25.97 1.32 13.83
CA LYS A 550 24.60 1.75 13.48
C LYS A 550 23.52 0.80 14.02
N VAL A 551 23.91 -0.30 14.67
CA VAL A 551 22.98 -1.34 15.12
C VAL A 551 22.66 -1.14 16.60
N CYS A 552 21.46 -0.62 16.88
CA CYS A 552 20.88 -0.50 18.22
C CYS A 552 19.70 -1.47 18.32
N PRO A 553 19.53 -2.22 19.43
CA PRO A 553 18.28 -2.89 19.72
C PRO A 553 17.11 -1.92 19.65
N ASP A 554 16.02 -2.33 19.04
CA ASP A 554 14.75 -1.59 18.94
C ASP A 554 13.65 -2.28 19.77
N VAL A 555 12.48 -1.64 19.86
CA VAL A 555 11.28 -2.21 20.53
C VAL A 555 10.97 -3.62 20.00
N TYR A 556 11.12 -3.83 18.69
CA TYR A 556 10.88 -5.12 18.04
C TYR A 556 11.85 -6.22 18.53
N SER A 557 13.14 -5.89 18.68
CA SER A 557 14.18 -6.79 19.21
C SER A 557 13.78 -7.33 20.59
N TYR A 558 13.37 -6.44 21.50
CA TYR A 558 12.91 -6.82 22.84
C TYR A 558 11.64 -7.67 22.78
N ASN A 559 10.66 -7.27 21.97
CA ASN A 559 9.40 -7.99 21.82
C ASN A 559 9.60 -9.44 21.33
N ILE A 560 10.55 -9.68 20.43
CA ILE A 560 10.89 -11.04 19.98
C ILE A 560 11.43 -11.89 21.14
N VAL A 561 12.38 -11.36 21.91
CA VAL A 561 13.00 -12.12 23.02
C VAL A 561 12.00 -12.32 24.17
N ILE A 562 11.18 -11.32 24.49
CA ILE A 562 10.07 -11.44 25.45
C ILE A 562 9.10 -12.52 24.98
N SER A 563 8.73 -12.53 23.69
CA SER A 563 7.86 -13.56 23.10
C SER A 563 8.48 -14.96 23.17
N ALA A 564 9.80 -15.08 22.95
CA ALA A 564 10.51 -16.35 23.09
C ALA A 564 10.40 -16.91 24.52
N TRP A 565 10.59 -16.05 25.53
CA TRP A 565 10.39 -16.44 26.94
C TRP A 565 8.92 -16.70 27.29
N ALA A 566 7.99 -15.95 26.70
CA ALA A 566 6.55 -16.13 26.87
C ALA A 566 6.08 -17.49 26.35
N ASN A 567 6.58 -17.92 25.18
CA ASN A 567 6.31 -19.24 24.61
C ASN A 567 6.83 -20.39 25.47
N CYS A 568 7.85 -20.12 26.30
CA CYS A 568 8.38 -21.08 27.27
C CYS A 568 7.62 -21.06 28.61
N GLY A 569 6.66 -20.15 28.81
CA GLY A 569 5.96 -19.95 30.09
C GLY A 569 6.83 -19.35 31.20
N ASN A 570 7.99 -18.77 30.88
CA ASN A 570 8.87 -18.14 31.87
C ASN A 570 8.59 -16.64 31.98
N ALA A 571 7.59 -16.30 32.79
CA ALA A 571 7.16 -14.93 32.97
C ALA A 571 8.19 -14.05 33.71
N ASP A 572 8.99 -14.61 34.62
CA ASP A 572 9.97 -13.84 35.39
C ASP A 572 11.06 -13.23 34.49
N ARG A 573 11.52 -13.99 33.49
CA ARG A 573 12.47 -13.46 32.49
C ARG A 573 11.83 -12.45 31.55
N ALA A 574 10.57 -12.66 31.16
CA ALA A 574 9.82 -11.70 30.36
C ALA A 574 9.66 -10.35 31.07
N VAL A 575 9.36 -10.37 32.38
CA VAL A 575 9.29 -9.15 33.21
C VAL A 575 10.65 -8.50 33.37
N ALA A 576 11.71 -9.27 33.62
CA ALA A 576 13.07 -8.72 33.74
C ALA A 576 13.52 -7.99 32.46
N LEU A 577 13.09 -8.44 31.28
CA LEU A 577 13.37 -7.78 30.00
C LEU A 577 12.54 -6.50 29.81
N LEU A 578 11.28 -6.48 30.25
CA LEU A 578 10.46 -5.26 30.27
C LEU A 578 11.08 -4.21 31.22
N ASP A 579 11.50 -4.61 32.41
CA ASP A 579 12.18 -3.73 33.35
C ASP A 579 13.49 -3.21 32.75
N ARG A 580 14.29 -4.08 32.11
CA ARG A 580 15.51 -3.68 31.41
C ARG A 580 15.25 -2.66 30.30
N MET A 581 14.19 -2.87 29.50
CA MET A 581 13.78 -1.94 28.45
C MET A 581 13.38 -0.59 29.03
N THR A 582 12.49 -0.56 30.04
CA THR A 582 12.04 0.69 30.69
C THR A 582 13.18 1.47 31.35
N HIS A 583 14.17 0.79 31.93
CA HIS A 583 15.36 1.42 32.50
C HIS A 583 16.23 2.08 31.41
N ARG A 584 16.36 1.45 30.24
CA ARG A 584 17.11 2.04 29.11
C ARG A 584 16.36 3.23 28.47
N THR A 585 15.03 3.21 28.44
CA THR A 585 14.22 4.37 28.01
C THR A 585 14.55 5.63 28.81
N LYS A 586 14.62 5.49 30.15
CA LYS A 586 14.97 6.59 31.06
C LYS A 586 16.40 7.09 30.87
N GLY A 587 17.28 6.28 30.28
CA GLY A 587 18.66 6.61 29.96
C GLY A 587 18.85 7.40 28.65
N GLY A 588 17.77 7.82 28.00
CA GLY A 588 17.80 8.60 26.75
C GLY A 588 17.77 7.75 25.47
N ALA A 589 17.40 6.46 25.57
CA ALA A 589 17.14 5.62 24.41
C ALA A 589 15.66 5.71 24.00
N ASP A 590 15.38 5.79 22.70
CA ASP A 590 14.02 5.77 22.14
C ASP A 590 13.45 4.34 22.15
N LEU A 591 13.22 3.81 23.36
CA LEU A 591 12.84 2.42 23.64
C LEU A 591 11.60 2.38 24.54
N ASN A 592 10.51 3.04 24.14
CA ASN A 592 9.27 3.02 24.91
C ASN A 592 8.53 1.67 24.74
N PRO A 593 8.21 0.95 25.82
CA PRO A 593 7.41 -0.27 25.73
C PRO A 593 6.01 0.02 25.23
N ASP A 594 5.63 -0.59 24.12
CA ASP A 594 4.30 -0.47 23.52
C ASP A 594 3.31 -1.54 24.03
N ALA A 595 2.06 -1.47 23.58
CA ALA A 595 1.02 -2.44 23.89
C ALA A 595 1.43 -3.87 23.50
N THR A 596 2.22 -4.04 22.44
CA THR A 596 2.78 -5.34 22.04
C THR A 596 3.73 -5.89 23.10
N THR A 597 4.57 -5.04 23.68
CA THR A 597 5.51 -5.38 24.76
C THR A 597 4.75 -5.88 25.98
N TYR A 598 3.78 -5.09 26.47
CA TYR A 598 2.96 -5.47 27.63
C TYR A 598 2.16 -6.74 27.35
N ASN A 599 1.53 -6.86 26.17
CA ASN A 599 0.76 -8.05 25.79
C ASN A 599 1.64 -9.30 25.72
N SER A 600 2.90 -9.19 25.30
CA SER A 600 3.84 -10.32 25.27
C SER A 600 4.19 -10.81 26.68
N VAL A 601 4.36 -9.89 27.64
CA VAL A 601 4.56 -10.24 29.07
C VAL A 601 3.27 -10.80 29.69
N LEU A 602 2.11 -10.23 29.39
CA LEU A 602 0.80 -10.79 29.79
C LEU A 602 0.62 -12.22 29.26
N HIS A 603 1.03 -12.47 28.01
CA HIS A 603 1.02 -13.81 27.43
C HIS A 603 1.98 -14.74 28.18
N ALA A 604 3.17 -14.27 28.58
CA ALA A 604 4.09 -15.05 29.40
C ALA A 604 3.47 -15.49 30.73
N TRP A 605 2.75 -14.58 31.41
CA TRP A 605 1.99 -14.93 32.61
C TRP A 605 0.85 -15.91 32.32
N ALA A 606 0.15 -15.76 31.19
CA ALA A 606 -0.94 -16.67 30.81
C ALA A 606 -0.49 -18.10 30.48
N GLN A 607 0.79 -18.30 30.14
CA GLN A 607 1.40 -19.62 29.93
C GLN A 607 2.19 -20.12 31.14
N SER A 608 2.43 -19.28 32.15
CA SER A 608 3.18 -19.63 33.34
C SER A 608 2.45 -20.68 34.18
N SER A 609 3.22 -21.55 34.81
CA SER A 609 2.75 -22.52 35.80
C SER A 609 2.64 -21.94 37.22
N ASP A 610 3.04 -20.68 37.42
CA ASP A 610 2.92 -19.98 38.71
C ASP A 610 1.44 -19.88 39.14
N ARG A 611 1.16 -20.27 40.39
CA ARG A 611 -0.18 -20.18 41.00
C ARG A 611 -0.69 -18.74 41.05
N ASN A 612 0.21 -17.77 41.19
CA ASN A 612 -0.11 -16.34 41.26
C ASN A 612 -0.02 -15.63 39.91
N ALA A 613 0.28 -16.36 38.82
CA ALA A 613 0.34 -15.81 37.47
C ALA A 613 -0.88 -14.95 37.06
N PRO A 614 -2.15 -15.35 37.29
CA PRO A 614 -3.29 -14.52 36.88
C PRO A 614 -3.38 -13.20 37.68
N VAL A 615 -2.94 -13.18 38.94
CA VAL A 615 -2.93 -11.98 39.77
C VAL A 615 -1.81 -11.04 39.34
N LYS A 616 -0.64 -11.58 38.99
CA LYS A 616 0.47 -10.78 38.44
C LYS A 616 0.13 -10.22 37.06
N ALA A 617 -0.53 -10.99 36.20
CA ALA A 617 -1.06 -10.52 34.92
C ALA A 617 -2.07 -9.39 35.10
N LEU A 618 -2.97 -9.52 36.09
CA LEU A 618 -3.90 -8.46 36.44
C LEU A 618 -3.17 -7.21 36.92
N GLY A 619 -2.17 -7.35 37.80
CA GLY A 619 -1.36 -6.22 38.26
C GLY A 619 -0.67 -5.48 37.12
N LEU A 620 -0.15 -6.20 36.12
CA LEU A 620 0.46 -5.58 34.93
C LEU A 620 -0.58 -4.85 34.06
N LEU A 621 -1.78 -5.42 33.89
CA LEU A 621 -2.87 -4.75 33.18
C LEU A 621 -3.31 -3.46 33.89
N GLU A 622 -3.35 -3.46 35.23
CA GLU A 622 -3.65 -2.25 36.00
C GLU A 622 -2.56 -1.18 35.88
N ILE A 623 -1.29 -1.58 35.79
CA ILE A 623 -0.19 -0.64 35.49
C ILE A 623 -0.41 -0.01 34.10
N MET A 624 -0.76 -0.81 33.10
CA MET A 624 -1.04 -0.35 31.74
C MET A 624 -2.21 0.66 31.70
N ILE A 625 -3.29 0.38 32.44
CA ILE A 625 -4.43 1.30 32.57
C ILE A 625 -4.01 2.63 33.23
N ARG A 626 -3.23 2.57 34.32
CA ARG A 626 -2.77 3.78 35.03
C ARG A 626 -1.81 4.62 34.22
N LEU A 627 -0.88 4.02 33.48
CA LEU A 627 0.04 4.75 32.61
C LEU A 627 -0.71 5.54 31.54
N HIS A 628 -1.78 4.94 30.98
CA HIS A 628 -2.68 5.62 30.04
C HIS A 628 -3.44 6.78 30.69
N GLU A 629 -4.01 6.57 31.88
CA GLU A 629 -4.74 7.61 32.63
C GLU A 629 -3.84 8.81 33.01
N VAL A 630 -2.61 8.57 33.45
CA VAL A 630 -1.66 9.63 33.83
C VAL A 630 -1.20 10.44 32.62
N ARG A 631 -0.93 9.80 31.48
CA ARG A 631 -0.45 10.49 30.26
C ARG A 631 -1.54 11.32 29.58
N GLY A 632 -2.81 10.95 29.78
CA GLY A 632 -3.98 11.71 29.32
C GLY A 632 -4.35 12.94 30.18
N GLY A 633 -3.70 13.14 31.34
CA GLY A 633 -4.00 14.23 32.27
C GLY A 633 -3.02 15.41 32.28
N VAL A 634 -1.92 15.37 31.52
CA VAL A 634 -0.86 16.41 31.51
C VAL A 634 -1.03 17.39 30.33
N GLY A 635 -2.26 17.85 30.09
CA GLY A 635 -2.59 18.71 28.94
C GLY A 635 -3.26 20.04 29.30
N GLU A 636 -3.45 20.35 30.57
CA GLU A 636 -4.13 21.55 31.03
C GLU A 636 -3.28 22.11 32.18
N ASP A 637 -2.59 23.25 31.95
CA ASP A 637 -2.21 24.29 32.94
C ASP A 637 -0.91 25.08 32.64
N ASP A 638 -0.20 24.87 31.52
CA ASP A 638 0.95 25.72 31.14
C ASP A 638 0.63 26.59 29.90
N ASP A 639 -0.24 27.59 30.08
CA ASP A 639 -0.57 28.64 29.09
C ASP A 639 0.46 29.79 29.04
N ASP A 640 1.76 29.51 29.23
CA ASP A 640 2.80 30.56 29.14
C ASP A 640 4.15 29.97 28.73
N TYR A 641 4.37 29.72 27.43
CA TYR A 641 5.73 29.66 26.86
C TYR A 641 5.74 29.86 25.34
N ASP A 642 6.61 30.77 24.89
CA ASP A 642 6.82 31.19 23.51
C ASP A 642 7.21 30.04 22.55
N ASP A 643 6.64 30.16 21.35
CA ASP A 643 6.76 29.30 20.17
C ASP A 643 8.11 29.50 19.45
N ASP A 644 9.14 28.71 19.81
CA ASP A 644 10.30 28.42 18.94
C ASP A 644 11.10 27.16 19.34
N SER A 645 10.44 26.06 19.73
CA SER A 645 11.13 24.78 19.97
C SER A 645 10.59 23.65 19.09
N PRO A 646 11.46 22.77 18.56
CA PRO A 646 11.10 21.79 17.55
C PRO A 646 10.12 20.78 18.15
N SER A 647 8.90 20.79 17.61
CA SER A 647 7.93 19.69 17.58
C SER A 647 8.25 18.53 18.52
N ARG A 648 7.78 18.67 19.77
CA ARG A 648 7.67 17.55 20.72
C ARG A 648 6.94 16.41 20.00
N PRO A 649 7.52 15.20 19.90
CA PRO A 649 6.89 14.12 19.16
C PRO A 649 5.55 13.85 19.81
N THR A 650 4.49 13.89 19.00
CA THR A 650 3.18 13.34 19.33
C THR A 650 3.37 11.85 19.54
N ALA A 651 3.86 11.47 20.73
CA ALA A 651 4.06 10.09 21.11
C ALA A 651 2.70 9.42 21.04
N ALA A 652 2.58 8.58 20.02
CA ALA A 652 1.34 7.99 19.59
C ALA A 652 0.75 7.11 20.70
N ALA A 653 -0.47 6.68 20.44
CA ALA A 653 -1.36 5.81 21.19
C ALA A 653 -0.80 4.40 21.54
N ASP A 654 0.49 4.28 21.85
CA ASP A 654 1.20 3.00 21.84
C ASP A 654 1.06 2.21 23.15
N ASP A 655 0.79 2.86 24.29
CA ASP A 655 0.71 2.19 25.61
C ASP A 655 -0.74 1.78 26.00
N ILE A 656 -1.70 1.91 25.07
CA ILE A 656 -3.13 1.81 25.40
C ILE A 656 -3.56 0.35 25.59
N PRO A 657 -4.21 0.00 26.72
CA PRO A 657 -4.79 -1.33 26.89
C PRO A 657 -5.83 -1.58 25.81
N ASN A 658 -5.77 -2.75 25.20
CA ASN A 658 -6.68 -3.13 24.11
C ASN A 658 -7.39 -4.44 24.42
N VAL A 659 -8.27 -4.89 23.52
CA VAL A 659 -9.01 -6.15 23.67
C VAL A 659 -8.08 -7.34 23.91
N MET A 660 -6.88 -7.35 23.30
CA MET A 660 -5.89 -8.41 23.48
C MET A 660 -5.34 -8.44 24.91
N SER A 661 -5.10 -7.28 25.54
CA SER A 661 -4.66 -7.18 26.93
C SER A 661 -5.68 -7.83 27.88
N PHE A 662 -6.95 -7.44 27.80
CA PHE A 662 -8.02 -8.00 28.64
C PHE A 662 -8.26 -9.49 28.39
N SER A 663 -8.35 -9.90 27.12
CA SER A 663 -8.57 -11.31 26.78
C SER A 663 -7.44 -12.20 27.27
N THR A 664 -6.19 -11.74 27.22
CA THR A 664 -5.03 -12.49 27.71
C THR A 664 -5.07 -12.70 29.22
N VAL A 665 -5.43 -11.66 30.00
CA VAL A 665 -5.60 -11.78 31.46
C VAL A 665 -6.76 -12.71 31.81
N ILE A 666 -7.91 -12.57 31.13
CA ILE A 666 -9.06 -13.48 31.33
C ILE A 666 -8.66 -14.93 31.01
N ASN A 667 -7.89 -15.15 29.94
CA ASN A 667 -7.40 -16.47 29.58
C ASN A 667 -6.42 -17.03 30.63
N ALA A 668 -5.56 -16.19 31.21
CA ALA A 668 -4.69 -16.58 32.33
C ALA A 668 -5.52 -17.08 33.53
N PHE A 669 -6.59 -16.36 33.90
CA PHE A 669 -7.54 -16.83 34.91
C PHE A 669 -8.17 -18.16 34.52
N SER A 670 -8.59 -18.33 33.26
CA SER A 670 -9.26 -19.55 32.78
C SER A 670 -8.40 -20.81 32.95
N LYS A 671 -7.09 -20.71 32.66
CA LYS A 671 -6.11 -21.80 32.79
C LYS A 671 -5.64 -22.03 34.24
N SER A 672 -5.76 -21.01 35.09
CA SER A 672 -5.27 -21.07 36.47
C SER A 672 -6.13 -21.95 37.40
N LYS A 673 -5.53 -22.29 38.54
CA LYS A 673 -6.21 -22.84 39.73
C LYS A 673 -6.64 -21.74 40.71
N TYR A 674 -6.99 -20.56 40.22
CA TYR A 674 -7.46 -19.46 41.07
C TYR A 674 -8.93 -19.68 41.50
N PRO A 675 -9.28 -19.53 42.79
CA PRO A 675 -10.66 -19.69 43.27
C PRO A 675 -11.55 -18.57 42.71
N ARG A 676 -12.83 -18.87 42.46
CA ARG A 676 -13.81 -17.92 41.88
C ARG A 676 -13.35 -17.22 40.60
N LYS A 677 -12.53 -17.90 39.77
CA LYS A 677 -12.01 -17.34 38.51
C LYS A 677 -13.10 -16.92 37.51
N ALA A 678 -14.27 -17.56 37.52
CA ALA A 678 -15.41 -17.14 36.70
C ALA A 678 -15.87 -15.71 37.04
N LYS A 679 -15.90 -15.36 38.33
CA LYS A 679 -16.25 -14.03 38.80
C LYS A 679 -15.21 -12.99 38.37
N GLN A 680 -13.93 -13.29 38.58
CA GLN A 680 -12.84 -12.40 38.17
C GLN A 680 -12.85 -12.15 36.65
N ALA A 681 -13.03 -13.20 35.84
CA ALA A 681 -13.16 -13.08 34.39
C ALA A 681 -14.35 -12.20 33.98
N ARG A 682 -15.48 -12.34 34.67
CA ARG A 682 -16.69 -11.54 34.42
C ARG A 682 -16.50 -10.07 34.80
N ASP A 683 -15.84 -9.81 35.93
CA ASP A 683 -15.57 -8.46 36.40
C ASP A 683 -14.59 -7.73 35.47
N LEU A 684 -13.60 -8.44 34.90
CA LEU A 684 -12.70 -7.90 33.88
C LEU A 684 -13.42 -7.53 32.57
N LEU A 685 -14.34 -8.37 32.09
CA LEU A 685 -15.16 -8.04 30.93
C LEU A 685 -16.02 -6.79 31.18
N ARG A 686 -16.61 -6.66 32.38
CA ARG A 686 -17.36 -5.45 32.78
C ARG A 686 -16.46 -4.22 32.84
N ARG A 687 -15.25 -4.34 33.39
CA ARG A 687 -14.29 -3.25 33.45
C ARG A 687 -13.88 -2.79 32.05
N MET A 688 -13.62 -3.72 31.12
CA MET A 688 -13.30 -3.41 29.72
C MET A 688 -14.45 -2.63 29.05
N LYS A 689 -15.69 -3.07 29.24
CA LYS A 689 -16.88 -2.38 28.72
C LYS A 689 -17.02 -0.96 29.27
N GLN A 690 -16.81 -0.77 30.58
CA GLN A 690 -16.83 0.55 31.20
C GLN A 690 -15.76 1.47 30.60
N LEU A 691 -14.55 0.98 30.38
CA LEU A 691 -13.47 1.77 29.76
C LEU A 691 -13.76 2.10 28.29
N HIS A 692 -14.39 1.18 27.54
CA HIS A 692 -14.87 1.43 26.18
C HIS A 692 -15.94 2.54 26.13
N GLU A 693 -16.91 2.48 27.04
CA GLU A 693 -17.99 3.47 27.15
C GLU A 693 -17.50 4.83 27.65
N ASN A 694 -16.51 4.83 28.54
CA ASN A 694 -16.04 6.06 29.19
C ASN A 694 -15.15 6.94 28.31
N GLY A 695 -14.47 6.38 27.28
CA GLY A 695 -13.69 7.12 26.27
C GLY A 695 -12.50 7.93 26.82
N SER A 696 -11.38 8.00 26.09
CA SER A 696 -10.29 8.93 26.46
C SER A 696 -10.81 10.36 26.33
N THR A 697 -10.69 11.16 27.40
CA THR A 697 -10.85 12.61 27.37
C THR A 697 -9.70 13.22 26.58
N VAL A 698 -9.83 13.27 25.26
CA VAL A 698 -8.99 14.12 24.41
C VAL A 698 -9.91 15.20 23.86
N GLY A 699 -9.86 16.38 24.48
CA GLY A 699 -10.63 17.57 24.09
C GLY A 699 -11.72 17.95 25.09
N GLY A 700 -11.35 18.63 26.16
CA GLY A 700 -12.24 19.28 27.12
C GLY A 700 -13.06 20.40 26.45
N GLY A 701 -14.26 20.06 25.99
CA GLY A 701 -15.31 21.01 25.67
C GLY A 701 -16.59 20.53 26.33
N VAL A 702 -17.05 21.25 27.36
CA VAL A 702 -18.32 20.99 28.03
C VAL A 702 -19.42 20.97 26.97
N GLY A 703 -19.93 19.78 26.64
CA GLY A 703 -21.00 19.58 25.65
C GLY A 703 -20.70 18.67 24.45
N ARG A 704 -19.46 18.19 24.24
CA ARG A 704 -19.17 17.19 23.18
C ARG A 704 -19.41 15.76 23.68
N LYS A 705 -20.19 14.96 22.94
CA LYS A 705 -20.42 13.52 23.19
C LYS A 705 -19.07 12.80 23.37
N LYS A 706 -18.88 12.13 24.51
CA LYS A 706 -17.72 11.24 24.75
C LYS A 706 -17.63 10.22 23.61
N ARG A 707 -16.49 10.19 22.92
CA ARG A 707 -16.24 9.21 21.85
C ARG A 707 -15.83 7.89 22.49
N LYS A 708 -16.51 6.80 22.15
CA LYS A 708 -16.18 5.45 22.64
C LYS A 708 -14.74 5.08 22.24
N ASN A 709 -14.05 4.33 23.09
CA ASN A 709 -12.71 3.85 22.76
C ASN A 709 -12.79 2.55 21.94
N GLU A 710 -12.71 2.65 20.62
CA GLU A 710 -12.80 1.50 19.71
C GLU A 710 -11.75 0.40 19.98
N ALA A 711 -10.58 0.74 20.52
CA ALA A 711 -9.53 -0.25 20.85
C ALA A 711 -9.93 -1.22 21.98
N LEU A 712 -10.99 -0.88 22.75
CA LEU A 712 -11.54 -1.67 23.85
C LEU A 712 -12.92 -2.25 23.53
N ARG A 713 -13.39 -2.15 22.27
CA ARG A 713 -14.69 -2.70 21.87
C ARG A 713 -14.71 -4.22 22.09
N PRO A 714 -15.62 -4.76 22.93
CA PRO A 714 -15.70 -6.19 23.15
C PRO A 714 -15.96 -6.96 21.87
N ASN A 715 -15.25 -8.07 21.69
CA ASN A 715 -15.47 -9.00 20.59
C ASN A 715 -15.79 -10.41 21.13
N VAL A 716 -16.20 -11.30 20.22
CA VAL A 716 -16.60 -12.67 20.54
C VAL A 716 -15.53 -13.46 21.31
N TYR A 717 -14.24 -13.17 21.10
CA TYR A 717 -13.13 -13.87 21.76
C TYR A 717 -13.04 -13.56 23.26
N VAL A 718 -13.36 -12.33 23.68
CA VAL A 718 -13.40 -11.99 25.12
C VAL A 718 -14.52 -12.74 25.83
N TYR A 719 -15.71 -12.80 25.24
CA TYR A 719 -16.83 -13.57 25.79
C TYR A 719 -16.49 -15.07 25.85
N ALA A 720 -15.90 -15.62 24.79
CA ALA A 720 -15.44 -17.01 24.78
C ALA A 720 -14.38 -17.30 25.86
N ALA A 721 -13.49 -16.34 26.15
CA ALA A 721 -12.51 -16.46 27.24
C ALA A 721 -13.19 -16.51 28.62
N VAL A 722 -14.22 -15.69 28.86
CA VAL A 722 -15.03 -15.74 30.09
C VAL A 722 -15.78 -17.07 30.20
N LEU A 723 -16.41 -17.54 29.12
CA LEU A 723 -17.08 -18.85 29.09
C LEU A 723 -16.11 -20.00 29.39
N ASN A 724 -14.89 -19.94 28.87
CA ASN A 724 -13.86 -20.90 29.24
C ASN A 724 -13.50 -20.80 30.73
N ALA A 725 -13.35 -19.61 31.30
CA ALA A 725 -13.11 -19.45 32.74
C ALA A 725 -14.23 -20.08 33.59
N CYS A 726 -15.50 -19.95 33.17
CA CYS A 726 -16.62 -20.66 33.78
C CYS A 726 -16.48 -22.19 33.65
N ALA A 727 -16.26 -22.69 32.43
CA ALA A 727 -16.18 -24.13 32.16
C ALA A 727 -15.03 -24.86 32.86
N TYR A 728 -13.96 -24.14 33.22
CA TYR A 728 -12.82 -24.69 33.98
C TYR A 728 -12.90 -24.37 35.47
N SER A 729 -13.97 -23.73 35.96
CA SER A 729 -14.15 -23.46 37.38
C SER A 729 -14.29 -24.76 38.18
N PHE A 730 -13.72 -24.78 39.37
CA PHE A 730 -13.65 -25.91 40.28
C PHE A 730 -13.76 -25.37 41.70
N GLY A 731 -14.05 -26.25 42.66
CA GLY A 731 -14.26 -25.88 44.07
C GLY A 731 -15.63 -26.32 44.58
N SER A 732 -16.24 -25.54 45.48
CA SER A 732 -17.52 -25.89 46.11
C SER A 732 -18.66 -25.97 45.09
N ASN A 733 -19.75 -26.63 45.46
CA ASN A 733 -20.95 -26.63 44.62
C ASN A 733 -21.50 -25.21 44.43
N GLU A 734 -21.34 -24.32 45.42
CA GLU A 734 -21.73 -22.91 45.26
C GLU A 734 -20.85 -22.19 44.23
N GLU A 735 -19.55 -22.45 44.20
CA GLU A 735 -18.64 -21.84 43.20
C GLU A 735 -18.94 -22.34 41.79
N LYS A 736 -19.29 -23.62 41.64
CA LYS A 736 -19.71 -24.19 40.35
C LYS A 736 -21.05 -23.63 39.88
N GLU A 737 -22.02 -23.47 40.78
CA GLU A 737 -23.31 -22.86 40.45
C GLU A 737 -23.16 -21.36 40.13
N GLU A 738 -22.31 -20.63 40.86
CA GLU A 738 -21.95 -19.24 40.54
C GLU A 738 -21.32 -19.15 39.14
N ALA A 739 -20.39 -20.05 38.81
CA ALA A 739 -19.77 -20.11 37.48
C ALA A 739 -20.77 -20.47 36.37
N LEU A 740 -21.74 -21.35 36.64
CA LEU A 740 -22.80 -21.71 35.70
C LEU A 740 -23.69 -20.50 35.40
N ARG A 741 -24.14 -19.80 36.44
CA ARG A 741 -24.95 -18.58 36.30
C ARG A 741 -24.21 -17.52 35.49
N ILE A 742 -22.94 -17.26 35.82
CA ILE A 742 -22.10 -16.31 35.06
C ILE A 742 -21.97 -16.75 33.59
N GLY A 743 -21.81 -18.05 33.33
CA GLY A 743 -21.70 -18.59 31.98
C GLY A 743 -22.97 -18.37 31.14
N ILE A 744 -24.15 -18.61 31.72
CA ILE A 744 -25.45 -18.34 31.08
C ILE A 744 -25.63 -16.84 30.83
N ASP A 745 -25.43 -16.01 31.86
CA ASP A 745 -25.56 -14.54 31.75
C ASP A 745 -24.64 -13.97 30.65
N THR A 746 -23.42 -14.49 30.54
CA THR A 746 -22.42 -14.06 29.55
C THR A 746 -22.80 -14.48 28.13
N TYR A 747 -23.30 -15.70 27.95
CA TYR A 747 -23.74 -16.18 26.63
C TYR A 747 -24.99 -15.45 26.14
N GLU A 748 -25.97 -15.24 27.01
CA GLU A 748 -27.16 -14.48 26.64
C GLU A 748 -26.85 -13.02 26.32
N GLU A 749 -25.90 -12.41 27.02
CA GLU A 749 -25.44 -11.06 26.69
C GLU A 749 -24.75 -10.99 25.33
N LEU A 750 -23.92 -12.00 24.98
CA LEU A 750 -23.34 -12.11 23.65
C LEU A 750 -24.44 -12.20 22.57
N GLN A 751 -25.46 -13.01 22.79
CA GLN A 751 -26.58 -13.19 21.85
C GLN A 751 -27.46 -11.94 21.71
N ARG A 752 -27.57 -11.12 22.77
CA ARG A 752 -28.29 -9.83 22.73
C ARG A 752 -27.49 -8.70 22.08
N SER A 753 -26.20 -8.90 21.82
CA SER A 753 -25.33 -7.87 21.25
C SER A 753 -25.52 -7.81 19.74
N ALA A 754 -26.22 -6.77 19.24
CA ALA A 754 -26.45 -6.58 17.79
C ALA A 754 -25.14 -6.39 16.98
N ASP A 755 -24.09 -5.91 17.67
CA ASP A 755 -22.82 -5.51 17.08
C ASP A 755 -21.76 -6.64 17.04
N ILE A 756 -22.06 -7.83 17.58
CA ILE A 756 -21.09 -8.93 17.74
C ILE A 756 -21.71 -10.24 17.25
N GLU A 757 -21.20 -10.75 16.13
CA GLU A 757 -21.60 -12.07 15.63
C GLU A 757 -21.06 -13.20 16.51
N THR A 758 -21.91 -14.19 16.81
CA THR A 758 -21.50 -15.38 17.57
C THR A 758 -20.86 -16.38 16.62
N ASN A 759 -19.66 -16.87 16.96
CA ASN A 759 -18.94 -17.84 16.15
C ASN A 759 -18.96 -19.26 16.75
N HIS A 760 -18.50 -20.24 15.97
CA HIS A 760 -18.39 -21.64 16.39
C HIS A 760 -17.63 -21.85 17.72
N VAL A 761 -16.62 -21.00 18.01
CA VAL A 761 -15.84 -21.05 19.27
C VAL A 761 -16.69 -20.65 20.48
N ALA A 762 -17.50 -19.60 20.35
CA ALA A 762 -18.40 -19.16 21.41
C ALA A 762 -19.50 -20.20 21.70
N TYR A 763 -20.15 -20.73 20.66
CA TYR A 763 -21.13 -21.82 20.79
C TYR A 763 -20.54 -23.04 21.47
N GLY A 764 -19.40 -23.52 21.01
CA GLY A 764 -18.73 -24.68 21.62
C GLY A 764 -18.26 -24.41 23.05
N SER A 765 -17.86 -23.18 23.37
CA SER A 765 -17.45 -22.82 24.74
C SER A 765 -18.64 -22.80 25.69
N PHE A 766 -19.80 -22.28 25.28
CA PHE A 766 -21.02 -22.34 26.07
C PHE A 766 -21.52 -23.78 26.27
N ILE A 767 -21.55 -24.59 25.21
CA ILE A 767 -21.91 -26.02 25.31
C ILE A 767 -20.98 -26.75 26.29
N ARG A 768 -19.68 -26.39 26.31
CA ARG A 768 -18.75 -26.93 27.30
C ARG A 768 -19.10 -26.50 28.73
N VAL A 769 -19.52 -25.26 28.96
CA VAL A 769 -19.99 -24.80 30.28
C VAL A 769 -21.12 -25.71 30.77
N CYS A 770 -22.16 -25.90 29.96
CA CYS A 770 -23.29 -26.78 30.29
C CYS A 770 -22.84 -28.22 30.56
N ARG A 771 -21.98 -28.77 29.69
CA ARG A 771 -21.47 -30.15 29.83
C ARG A 771 -20.69 -30.38 31.12
N ARG A 772 -19.94 -29.39 31.60
CA ARG A 772 -19.03 -29.54 32.73
C ARG A 772 -19.60 -29.14 34.08
N LEU A 773 -20.49 -28.14 34.11
CA LEU A 773 -21.03 -27.61 35.35
C LEU A 773 -22.40 -28.19 35.69
N MET A 774 -23.11 -28.80 34.73
CA MET A 774 -24.43 -29.40 34.96
C MET A 774 -24.31 -30.93 35.00
N ALA A 775 -25.10 -31.56 35.88
CA ALA A 775 -25.18 -33.01 35.96
C ALA A 775 -25.71 -33.62 34.65
N GLU A 776 -25.47 -34.91 34.43
CA GLU A 776 -25.92 -35.60 33.20
C GLU A 776 -27.44 -35.76 33.11
N ASP A 777 -28.09 -35.83 34.26
CA ASP A 777 -29.54 -35.95 34.43
C ASP A 777 -30.25 -34.60 34.62
N ASP A 778 -29.53 -33.47 34.65
CA ASP A 778 -30.14 -32.14 34.79
C ASP A 778 -30.94 -31.78 33.52
N PRO A 779 -32.29 -31.63 33.62
CA PRO A 779 -33.12 -31.34 32.45
C PRO A 779 -32.81 -29.97 31.81
N ARG A 780 -32.23 -29.03 32.59
CA ARG A 780 -31.82 -27.72 32.06
C ARG A 780 -30.69 -27.87 31.04
N ARG A 781 -29.82 -28.89 31.17
CA ARG A 781 -28.68 -29.12 30.27
C ARG A 781 -29.14 -29.39 28.84
N ASP A 782 -30.14 -30.25 28.69
CA ASP A 782 -30.72 -30.56 27.38
C ASP A 782 -31.37 -29.34 26.74
N HIS A 783 -32.08 -28.54 27.53
CA HIS A 783 -32.71 -27.31 27.05
C HIS A 783 -31.67 -26.33 26.49
N PHE A 784 -30.65 -25.97 27.28
CA PHE A 784 -29.63 -25.00 26.88
C PHE A 784 -28.77 -25.49 25.71
N VAL A 785 -28.31 -26.74 25.76
CA VAL A 785 -27.46 -27.31 24.70
C VAL A 785 -28.24 -27.44 23.40
N SER A 786 -29.48 -27.92 23.43
CA SER A 786 -30.29 -28.05 22.21
C SER A 786 -30.62 -26.69 21.60
N ARG A 787 -30.89 -25.67 22.42
CA ARG A 787 -31.13 -24.30 21.94
C ARG A 787 -29.87 -23.71 21.29
N ALA A 788 -28.73 -23.80 21.96
CA ALA A 788 -27.46 -23.32 21.44
C ALA A 788 -27.05 -24.04 20.14
N PHE A 789 -27.26 -25.36 20.06
CA PHE A 789 -26.98 -26.14 18.85
C PHE A 789 -27.86 -25.71 17.67
N ARG A 790 -29.17 -25.59 17.86
CA ARG A 790 -30.08 -25.15 16.78
C ARG A 790 -29.72 -23.77 16.25
N GLN A 791 -29.40 -22.83 17.16
CA GLN A 791 -28.94 -21.50 16.75
C GLN A 791 -27.61 -21.57 15.99
N CYS A 792 -26.65 -22.36 16.48
CA CYS A 792 -25.37 -22.59 15.81
C CYS A 792 -25.52 -23.13 14.39
N CYS A 793 -26.46 -24.08 14.16
CA CYS A 793 -26.78 -24.58 12.82
C CYS A 793 -27.45 -23.51 11.95
N SER A 794 -28.36 -22.71 12.52
CA SER A 794 -29.04 -21.62 11.80
C SER A 794 -28.08 -20.52 11.37
N ASP A 795 -27.07 -20.24 12.20
CA ASP A 795 -26.04 -19.23 11.92
C ASP A 795 -24.95 -19.76 10.97
N GLY A 796 -25.01 -21.03 10.54
CA GLY A 796 -23.98 -21.66 9.72
C GLY A 796 -22.63 -21.82 10.43
N GLN A 797 -22.63 -21.84 11.77
CA GLN A 797 -21.43 -21.81 12.63
C GLN A 797 -21.10 -23.18 13.25
N LEU A 798 -21.57 -24.29 12.69
CA LEU A 798 -21.30 -25.62 13.22
C LEU A 798 -19.91 -26.13 12.82
N GLY A 799 -18.92 -25.89 13.69
CA GLY A 799 -17.54 -26.37 13.53
C GLY A 799 -17.22 -27.67 14.25
N GLU A 800 -16.05 -28.28 13.99
CA GLU A 800 -15.58 -29.52 14.64
C GLU A 800 -15.49 -29.34 16.17
N TYR A 801 -15.18 -28.12 16.62
CA TYR A 801 -15.14 -27.78 18.04
C TYR A 801 -16.46 -28.04 18.79
N VAL A 802 -17.60 -27.70 18.15
CA VAL A 802 -18.95 -27.88 18.69
C VAL A 802 -19.29 -29.37 18.74
N VAL A 803 -19.06 -30.08 17.63
CA VAL A 803 -19.24 -31.54 17.54
C VAL A 803 -18.45 -32.26 18.63
N ARG A 804 -17.18 -31.89 18.83
CA ARG A 804 -16.32 -32.44 19.88
C ARG A 804 -16.83 -32.19 21.30
N GLN A 805 -17.57 -31.10 21.54
CA GLN A 805 -18.22 -30.91 22.83
C GLN A 805 -19.48 -31.76 23.00
N LEU A 806 -20.18 -32.09 21.92
CA LEU A 806 -21.40 -32.90 21.94
C LEU A 806 -21.11 -34.39 22.08
N ARG A 807 -20.05 -34.94 21.48
CA ARG A 807 -19.73 -36.38 21.49
C ARG A 807 -19.81 -37.05 22.87
N PRO A 808 -19.28 -36.47 23.96
CA PRO A 808 -19.39 -37.07 25.29
C PRO A 808 -20.81 -37.05 25.89
N MET A 809 -21.77 -36.37 25.26
CA MET A 809 -23.15 -36.22 25.71
C MET A 809 -24.07 -37.14 24.92
N THR A 810 -23.94 -38.45 25.11
CA THR A 810 -24.48 -39.51 24.23
C THR A 810 -25.95 -39.33 23.83
N ARG A 811 -26.83 -38.96 24.77
CA ARG A 811 -28.25 -38.70 24.48
C ARG A 811 -28.41 -37.55 23.49
N LEU A 812 -27.87 -36.38 23.83
CA LEU A 812 -27.93 -35.17 23.00
C LEU A 812 -27.22 -35.34 21.67
N TYR A 813 -26.06 -36.00 21.66
CA TYR A 813 -25.32 -36.30 20.43
C TYR A 813 -26.13 -37.19 19.48
N THR A 814 -26.83 -38.18 20.03
CA THR A 814 -27.69 -39.05 19.22
C THR A 814 -28.89 -38.29 18.68
N THR A 815 -29.58 -37.53 19.53
CA THR A 815 -30.79 -36.78 19.16
C THR A 815 -30.50 -35.60 18.21
N LEU A 816 -29.40 -34.88 18.39
CA LEU A 816 -29.11 -33.64 17.65
C LEU A 816 -28.27 -33.88 16.38
N LEU A 817 -27.42 -34.92 16.34
CA LEU A 817 -26.53 -35.20 15.21
C LEU A 817 -26.83 -36.56 14.55
N LYS A 818 -26.66 -37.69 15.26
CA LYS A 818 -26.76 -39.02 14.63
C LYS A 818 -28.16 -39.34 14.07
N ALA A 819 -29.22 -38.75 14.62
CA ALA A 819 -30.58 -38.91 14.10
C ALA A 819 -30.78 -38.24 12.73
N TYR A 820 -29.98 -37.23 12.38
CA TYR A 820 -30.12 -36.43 11.16
C TYR A 820 -29.01 -36.69 10.14
N ILE A 821 -27.86 -37.20 10.57
CA ILE A 821 -26.70 -37.47 9.72
C ILE A 821 -26.45 -38.99 9.70
N PRO A 822 -26.76 -39.68 8.60
CA PRO A 822 -26.51 -41.12 8.48
C PRO A 822 -25.00 -41.36 8.37
N VAL A 823 -24.43 -42.07 9.34
CA VAL A 823 -23.03 -42.52 9.30
C VAL A 823 -23.03 -44.05 9.33
N GLU A 824 -22.39 -44.69 8.35
CA GLU A 824 -22.31 -46.15 8.27
C GLU A 824 -21.49 -46.74 9.45
N GLY A 825 -21.84 -47.95 9.89
CA GLY A 825 -20.98 -48.76 10.77
C GLY A 825 -20.81 -48.28 12.23
N GLY A 826 -21.57 -47.29 12.69
CA GLY A 826 -21.47 -46.80 14.08
C GLY A 826 -20.36 -45.77 14.31
N GLU A 827 -19.71 -45.29 13.25
CA GLU A 827 -18.66 -44.27 13.30
C GLU A 827 -19.14 -42.93 13.89
N GLU A 828 -18.20 -42.10 14.33
CA GLU A 828 -18.49 -40.74 14.81
C GLU A 828 -18.77 -39.79 13.63
N VAL A 829 -19.72 -38.87 13.78
CA VAL A 829 -19.97 -37.79 12.82
C VAL A 829 -18.72 -36.91 12.76
N ARG A 830 -18.12 -36.82 11.57
CA ARG A 830 -16.98 -35.95 11.29
C ARG A 830 -17.47 -34.64 10.70
N TYR A 831 -16.63 -33.60 10.77
CA TYR A 831 -16.90 -32.31 10.15
C TYR A 831 -17.30 -32.41 8.66
N GLN A 832 -16.70 -33.34 7.90
CA GLN A 832 -17.03 -33.51 6.47
C GLN A 832 -18.46 -34.00 6.25
N ASP A 833 -19.01 -34.75 7.21
CA ASP A 833 -20.35 -35.35 7.11
C ASP A 833 -21.46 -34.34 7.46
N LEU A 834 -21.11 -33.13 7.91
CA LEU A 834 -22.06 -32.08 8.28
C LEU A 834 -22.67 -31.40 7.03
N PRO A 835 -23.97 -31.07 7.04
CA PRO A 835 -24.61 -30.29 5.97
C PRO A 835 -23.89 -28.95 5.70
N ASP A 836 -23.70 -28.60 4.43
CA ASP A 836 -22.97 -27.38 4.05
C ASP A 836 -23.62 -26.11 4.60
N ILE A 837 -24.96 -26.06 4.67
CA ILE A 837 -25.71 -24.96 5.27
C ILE A 837 -25.42 -24.75 6.76
N TRP A 838 -25.00 -25.79 7.49
CA TRP A 838 -24.69 -25.69 8.92
C TRP A 838 -23.26 -25.24 9.18
N LYS A 839 -22.37 -25.36 8.19
CA LYS A 839 -20.93 -25.06 8.31
C LYS A 839 -20.44 -23.95 7.39
N CYS A 840 -21.34 -23.28 6.65
CA CYS A 840 -21.01 -22.30 5.61
C CYS A 840 -20.20 -21.10 6.12
N ASN A 841 -20.29 -20.77 7.41
CA ASN A 841 -19.57 -19.66 8.04
C ASN A 841 -18.35 -20.11 8.86
N VAL A 842 -17.94 -21.39 8.75
CA VAL A 842 -16.79 -21.95 9.48
C VAL A 842 -15.62 -22.25 8.54
N LYS A 843 -14.45 -21.67 8.85
CA LYS A 843 -13.17 -21.97 8.18
C LYS A 843 -12.35 -22.92 9.05
N GLU A 844 -12.40 -24.23 8.77
CA GLU A 844 -11.55 -25.24 9.43
C GLU A 844 -10.21 -25.39 8.71
N LYS A 845 -9.10 -25.53 9.47
CA LYS A 845 -7.80 -25.86 8.88
C LYS A 845 -7.81 -27.33 8.46
N VAL A 846 -7.92 -27.59 7.16
CA VAL A 846 -7.85 -28.95 6.61
C VAL A 846 -6.47 -29.52 6.94
N LYS A 847 -6.39 -30.44 7.90
CA LYS A 847 -5.18 -31.26 8.04
C LYS A 847 -5.10 -32.18 6.82
N PRO A 848 -4.03 -32.15 6.01
CA PRO A 848 -3.88 -33.07 4.89
C PRO A 848 -3.93 -34.51 5.42
N ARG A 849 -4.55 -35.41 4.64
CA ARG A 849 -4.60 -36.84 4.93
C ARG A 849 -3.17 -37.34 5.16
N GLY A 850 -2.81 -37.67 6.40
CA GLY A 850 -1.63 -38.49 6.64
C GLY A 850 -1.81 -39.81 5.89
N PRO A 851 -0.77 -40.38 5.26
CA PRO A 851 -0.89 -41.65 4.57
C PRO A 851 -1.44 -42.68 5.56
N SER A 852 -2.52 -43.34 5.16
CA SER A 852 -3.13 -44.44 5.88
C SER A 852 -2.04 -45.43 6.26
N HIS A 853 -1.75 -45.55 7.55
CA HIS A 853 -0.97 -46.66 8.07
C HIS A 853 -1.73 -47.94 7.72
N VAL A 854 -1.33 -48.56 6.61
CA VAL A 854 -1.64 -49.95 6.31
C VAL A 854 -1.08 -50.75 7.46
N HIS A 855 -1.97 -51.24 8.31
CA HIS A 855 -1.66 -52.24 9.33
C HIS A 855 -1.15 -53.48 8.60
N SER A 856 0.17 -53.60 8.41
CA SER A 856 0.80 -54.84 8.00
C SER A 856 0.77 -55.79 9.19
N GLY A 857 -0.31 -56.55 9.31
CA GLY A 857 -0.39 -57.69 10.21
C GLY A 857 0.52 -58.81 9.72
N HIS A 858 1.77 -58.83 10.16
CA HIS A 858 2.60 -60.03 10.20
C HIS A 858 3.42 -60.04 11.49
N LYS A 859 2.84 -60.64 12.53
CA LYS A 859 3.60 -61.33 13.57
C LYS A 859 3.44 -62.83 13.30
N GLN A 860 4.49 -63.44 12.75
CA GLN A 860 4.73 -64.88 12.87
C GLN A 860 5.57 -65.11 14.12
N ASN A 861 5.11 -66.06 14.94
CA ASN A 861 5.75 -66.81 16.04
C ASN A 861 6.73 -66.09 16.96
#